data_AF-A0A1X6PGN3-F1
#
_entry.id   AF-A0A1X6PGN3-F1
#
_cell.length_a   1.000
_cell.length_b   1.000
_cell.length_c   1.000
_cell.angle_alpha   90.00
_cell.angle_beta   90.00
_cell.angle_gamma   90.00
#
_symmetry.space_group_name_H-M   'P 1'
#
loop_
_entity.id
_entity.type
_entity.pdbx_description
1 polymer ?
#
loop_
_entity_poly.entity_id
_entity_poly.type
_entity_poly.pdbx_seq_one_letter_code
_entity_poly.pdbx_strand_id
1 'polypeptide(L)'
;MARTFSMVAAAATLAAAAASTAVAAACTMPAGVAVVQAEAGALPADGWSTTTTAGALGIVWKSDQADPARDEPGSGVRTYSMTAAVAGRHRLVLRASGEKKWAHNDFFVDLGAGAGRLYPKGWLQEYPTAEWVHIYQNRGDGMWAYGGKSNGGVLLTPELAAGDTLTFRLSGRASKARMDFFVFFACDATDGSCQDDSAEYDAAVAAASTCIGGETVTDEPTPTPTPAGSGGAGEGLDCPGVAVVQAEAGGPPADGWRTTTARGALGLVWKPSQSDPAIEEAGVGVRSYTMKAVAAGRHRLVLRASGEKKWMHNDFYVDLGAGAGRLYPKGWLQRYPTAEWVHIYQNRGDNTWAYGGMSNGGVLLTPELAAGETLTFRLSGRTSKARIDHFAFFPCDAADDSCQNDSTEYDAAIAAAATCVGLSSPQPPTPTPAADAEPTPTVAPTAAPTPTSTPSPAPVESSDPVVDEPAPSGGRCAVYAGANGVVRIPATSAGAGDGWVESTVAGREALVFKPEKQSTGIDGAGRVGVKEYKFKVEEAGAYRVMMRLNAPHPTDHNDLWMKLGAGARKYQGTTISSLTSSWFKVYQNRGKNEWMLGGVTVDFDGHYLLTRPLTAGETFTFSISGRSSKFAVADIYLLVCDPSKSACGGGWTYFNTAVKMGVSSCAA
;
A
#
# COMPACT_ATOMS: atom_id res chain seq x y z
N MET A 1 -29.08 -71.54 3.00
CA MET A 1 -30.41 -70.94 3.23
C MET A 1 -30.24 -69.46 3.42
N ALA A 2 -30.98 -68.69 2.64
CA ALA A 2 -30.81 -67.26 2.40
C ALA A 2 -30.93 -66.41 3.68
N ARG A 3 -29.99 -65.48 3.87
CA ARG A 3 -30.20 -64.31 4.74
C ARG A 3 -30.48 -63.11 3.84
N THR A 4 -31.73 -62.71 3.86
CA THR A 4 -32.31 -61.51 3.27
C THR A 4 -31.57 -60.27 3.78
N PHE A 5 -30.87 -59.55 2.90
CA PHE A 5 -30.46 -58.17 3.18
C PHE A 5 -31.52 -57.25 2.60
N SER A 6 -32.20 -56.53 3.49
CA SER A 6 -33.17 -55.50 3.14
C SER A 6 -32.41 -54.29 2.57
N MET A 7 -32.62 -54.01 1.28
CA MET A 7 -32.26 -52.72 0.68
C MET A 7 -33.22 -51.67 1.23
N VAL A 8 -32.76 -50.83 2.16
CA VAL A 8 -33.40 -49.54 2.39
C VAL A 8 -32.62 -48.54 1.56
N ALA A 9 -33.17 -48.25 0.38
CA ALA A 9 -32.77 -47.11 -0.43
C ALA A 9 -32.96 -45.84 0.42
N ALA A 10 -31.86 -45.19 0.79
CA ALA A 10 -31.91 -43.81 1.25
C ALA A 10 -32.32 -42.98 0.03
N ALA A 11 -33.58 -42.55 0.00
CA ALA A 11 -34.07 -41.56 -0.93
C ALA A 11 -33.24 -40.28 -0.76
N ALA A 12 -32.28 -40.08 -1.67
CA ALA A 12 -31.70 -38.78 -1.91
C ALA A 12 -32.84 -37.88 -2.37
N THR A 13 -33.34 -37.05 -1.46
CA THR A 13 -34.23 -35.95 -1.78
C THR A 13 -33.44 -34.98 -2.66
N LEU A 14 -33.57 -35.16 -3.98
CA LEU A 14 -33.34 -34.12 -4.97
C LEU A 14 -34.28 -32.96 -4.62
N ALA A 15 -33.81 -32.04 -3.76
CA ALA A 15 -34.34 -30.69 -3.76
C ALA A 15 -33.84 -30.06 -5.06
N ALA A 16 -34.70 -30.08 -6.08
CA ALA A 16 -34.46 -29.48 -7.37
C ALA A 16 -34.01 -28.03 -7.17
N ALA A 17 -32.75 -27.74 -7.50
CA ALA A 17 -32.28 -26.38 -7.66
C ALA A 17 -33.08 -25.79 -8.82
N ALA A 18 -34.03 -24.92 -8.51
CA ALA A 18 -34.69 -24.11 -9.51
C ALA A 18 -33.60 -23.31 -10.23
N ALA A 19 -33.27 -23.70 -11.46
CA ALA A 19 -32.46 -22.90 -12.35
C ALA A 19 -33.25 -21.61 -12.59
N SER A 20 -32.89 -20.55 -11.88
CA SER A 20 -33.41 -19.21 -12.15
C SER A 20 -32.91 -18.80 -13.52
N THR A 21 -33.82 -18.68 -14.48
CA THR A 21 -33.56 -17.98 -15.74
C THR A 21 -33.03 -16.59 -15.39
N ALA A 22 -31.79 -16.31 -15.76
CA ALA A 22 -31.17 -15.01 -15.56
C ALA A 22 -32.13 -13.94 -16.06
N VAL A 23 -32.44 -12.95 -15.23
CA VAL A 23 -33.07 -11.73 -15.73
C VAL A 23 -31.98 -11.06 -16.57
N ALA A 24 -32.10 -11.20 -17.90
CA ALA A 24 -31.29 -10.42 -18.82
C ALA A 24 -31.42 -8.95 -18.41
N ALA A 25 -30.30 -8.26 -18.32
CA ALA A 25 -30.29 -6.85 -17.98
C ALA A 25 -31.28 -6.08 -18.88
N ALA A 26 -31.96 -5.06 -18.34
CA ALA A 26 -33.06 -4.35 -19.00
C ALA A 26 -32.63 -3.47 -20.21
N CYS A 27 -31.45 -3.74 -20.79
CA CYS A 27 -30.67 -2.84 -21.63
C CYS A 27 -29.83 -3.63 -22.64
N THR A 28 -29.62 -3.02 -23.80
CA THR A 28 -28.80 -3.58 -24.87
C THR A 28 -27.32 -3.47 -24.50
N MET A 29 -26.63 -4.62 -24.37
CA MET A 29 -25.20 -4.67 -24.12
C MET A 29 -24.39 -4.69 -25.43
N PRO A 30 -23.16 -4.14 -25.46
CA PRO A 30 -22.25 -4.31 -26.58
C PRO A 30 -22.00 -5.79 -26.89
N ALA A 31 -21.72 -6.10 -28.15
CA ALA A 31 -21.33 -7.45 -28.55
C ALA A 31 -20.08 -7.88 -27.76
N GLY A 32 -20.18 -9.02 -27.09
CA GLY A 32 -19.11 -9.55 -26.24
C GLY A 32 -19.15 -9.12 -24.78
N VAL A 33 -20.16 -8.36 -24.32
CA VAL A 33 -20.37 -8.07 -22.89
C VAL A 33 -21.67 -8.72 -22.40
N ALA A 34 -21.62 -9.40 -21.26
CA ALA A 34 -22.78 -9.95 -20.56
C ALA A 34 -22.80 -9.48 -19.10
N VAL A 35 -23.99 -9.16 -18.60
CA VAL A 35 -24.20 -8.74 -17.20
C VAL A 35 -25.23 -9.65 -16.55
N VAL A 36 -24.93 -10.12 -15.35
CA VAL A 36 -25.81 -10.99 -14.55
C VAL A 36 -26.02 -10.35 -13.18
N GLN A 37 -27.27 -10.12 -12.80
CA GLN A 37 -27.61 -9.58 -11.47
C GLN A 37 -27.48 -10.65 -10.39
N ALA A 38 -26.82 -10.33 -9.28
CA ALA A 38 -26.54 -11.25 -8.19
C ALA A 38 -27.82 -11.66 -7.41
N GLU A 39 -28.84 -10.80 -7.40
CA GLU A 39 -30.13 -11.11 -6.75
C GLU A 39 -31.00 -12.09 -7.53
N ALA A 40 -30.66 -12.43 -8.78
CA ALA A 40 -31.45 -13.34 -9.59
C ALA A 40 -31.50 -14.78 -9.04
N GLY A 41 -30.65 -15.14 -8.05
CA GLY A 41 -30.65 -16.42 -7.34
C GLY A 41 -31.50 -16.42 -6.06
N ALA A 42 -32.16 -17.55 -5.75
CA ALA A 42 -33.21 -17.72 -4.73
C ALA A 42 -32.93 -17.20 -3.28
N LEU A 43 -34.03 -17.07 -2.51
CA LEU A 43 -34.26 -16.36 -1.21
C LEU A 43 -33.46 -16.81 0.06
N PRO A 44 -33.49 -16.03 1.19
CA PRO A 44 -32.44 -15.83 2.22
C PRO A 44 -31.99 -16.99 3.13
N ALA A 45 -32.39 -18.23 2.87
CA ALA A 45 -32.20 -19.33 3.84
C ALA A 45 -30.78 -19.96 3.82
N ASP A 46 -29.88 -19.46 2.98
CA ASP A 46 -28.56 -20.04 2.70
C ASP A 46 -27.38 -19.21 3.26
N GLY A 47 -27.67 -18.17 4.05
CA GLY A 47 -26.70 -17.23 4.61
C GLY A 47 -26.54 -15.95 3.79
N TRP A 48 -27.19 -15.82 2.64
CA TRP A 48 -27.27 -14.57 1.89
C TRP A 48 -28.52 -13.79 2.27
N SER A 49 -28.42 -12.47 2.34
CA SER A 49 -29.56 -11.56 2.47
C SER A 49 -29.54 -10.54 1.34
N THR A 50 -30.69 -10.01 0.97
CA THR A 50 -30.74 -8.85 0.07
C THR A 50 -30.23 -7.62 0.83
N THR A 51 -29.60 -6.70 0.11
CA THR A 51 -29.12 -5.43 0.65
C THR A 51 -29.36 -4.33 -0.37
N THR A 52 -29.66 -3.14 0.13
CA THR A 52 -29.66 -1.93 -0.68
C THR A 52 -28.50 -1.07 -0.18
N THR A 53 -27.48 -0.89 -1.01
CA THR A 53 -26.33 -0.04 -0.69
C THR A 53 -26.19 0.98 -1.81
N ALA A 54 -26.08 2.27 -1.48
CA ALA A 54 -25.97 3.35 -2.46
C ALA A 54 -27.02 3.26 -3.60
N GLY A 55 -28.29 2.99 -3.24
CA GLY A 55 -29.39 2.90 -4.21
C GLY A 55 -29.41 1.65 -5.11
N ALA A 56 -28.37 0.80 -5.10
CA ALA A 56 -28.33 -0.46 -5.84
C ALA A 56 -28.78 -1.64 -4.97
N LEU A 57 -29.63 -2.49 -5.55
CA LEU A 57 -30.07 -3.76 -4.99
C LEU A 57 -29.01 -4.84 -5.23
N GLY A 58 -28.62 -5.57 -4.19
CA GLY A 58 -27.61 -6.61 -4.23
C GLY A 58 -27.78 -7.65 -3.13
N ILE A 59 -26.80 -8.55 -2.99
CA ILE A 59 -26.76 -9.57 -1.95
C ILE A 59 -25.61 -9.33 -0.97
N VAL A 60 -25.79 -9.72 0.29
CA VAL A 60 -24.79 -9.66 1.36
C VAL A 60 -24.65 -11.01 2.06
N TRP A 61 -23.41 -11.46 2.27
CA TRP A 61 -23.13 -12.71 2.98
C TRP A 61 -23.17 -12.50 4.50
N LYS A 62 -23.98 -13.26 5.24
CA LYS A 62 -24.04 -13.28 6.72
C LYS A 62 -24.00 -11.87 7.33
N SER A 63 -24.99 -11.04 6.98
CA SER A 63 -25.06 -9.61 7.36
C SER A 63 -25.11 -9.34 8.86
N ASP A 64 -25.54 -10.32 9.65
CA ASP A 64 -25.77 -10.25 11.09
C ASP A 64 -24.61 -10.81 11.94
N GLN A 65 -23.61 -11.44 11.31
CA GLN A 65 -22.46 -12.01 12.01
C GLN A 65 -21.42 -10.94 12.40
N ALA A 66 -20.80 -11.13 13.56
CA ALA A 66 -19.72 -10.28 14.05
C ALA A 66 -18.40 -10.53 13.27
N ASP A 67 -17.60 -9.47 13.11
CA ASP A 67 -16.36 -9.53 12.33
C ASP A 67 -15.19 -10.20 13.10
N PRO A 68 -14.26 -10.90 12.43
CA PRO A 68 -14.27 -11.36 11.04
C PRO A 68 -14.53 -12.87 10.94
N ALA A 69 -15.78 -13.28 10.69
CA ALA A 69 -16.10 -14.67 10.33
C ALA A 69 -15.77 -14.93 8.84
N ARG A 70 -15.02 -16.01 8.57
CA ARG A 70 -14.67 -16.50 7.23
C ARG A 70 -15.14 -17.94 7.06
N ASP A 71 -15.80 -18.22 5.95
CA ASP A 71 -16.28 -19.55 5.61
C ASP A 71 -15.41 -20.23 4.56
N GLU A 72 -15.48 -21.56 4.53
CA GLU A 72 -14.86 -22.40 3.51
C GLU A 72 -15.68 -22.39 2.20
N PRO A 73 -15.05 -22.66 1.05
CA PRO A 73 -15.73 -22.73 -0.24
C PRO A 73 -16.88 -23.73 -0.23
N GLY A 74 -17.99 -23.38 -0.90
CA GLY A 74 -19.20 -24.21 -0.95
C GLY A 74 -20.24 -23.87 0.12
N SER A 75 -20.02 -22.83 0.92
CA SER A 75 -21.00 -22.25 1.84
C SER A 75 -21.96 -21.32 1.07
N GLY A 76 -23.28 -21.49 1.26
CA GLY A 76 -24.29 -20.63 0.61
C GLY A 76 -24.17 -20.59 -0.91
N VAL A 77 -24.12 -21.76 -1.57
CA VAL A 77 -23.86 -21.83 -3.01
C VAL A 77 -25.06 -21.31 -3.81
N ARG A 78 -24.80 -20.31 -4.66
CA ARG A 78 -25.74 -19.80 -5.66
C ARG A 78 -25.25 -20.15 -7.06
N THR A 79 -26.18 -20.55 -7.94
CA THR A 79 -25.87 -20.89 -9.33
C THR A 79 -26.46 -19.85 -10.26
N TYR A 80 -25.66 -19.43 -11.23
CA TYR A 80 -25.99 -18.41 -12.22
C TYR A 80 -25.68 -18.95 -13.62
N SER A 81 -26.19 -18.28 -14.64
CA SER A 81 -25.87 -18.56 -16.03
C SER A 81 -25.65 -17.28 -16.82
N MET A 82 -24.81 -17.36 -17.84
CA MET A 82 -24.68 -16.33 -18.88
C MET A 82 -24.54 -17.00 -20.25
N THR A 83 -24.99 -16.34 -21.31
CA THR A 83 -24.84 -16.82 -22.69
C THR A 83 -23.81 -15.97 -23.42
N ALA A 84 -22.80 -16.61 -24.01
CA ALA A 84 -21.73 -15.93 -24.75
C ALA A 84 -22.26 -15.41 -26.09
N ALA A 85 -22.28 -14.09 -26.30
CA ALA A 85 -22.71 -13.51 -27.56
C ALA A 85 -21.67 -13.65 -28.69
N VAL A 86 -20.39 -13.82 -28.32
CA VAL A 86 -19.26 -14.01 -29.22
C VAL A 86 -18.43 -15.21 -28.75
N ALA A 87 -17.68 -15.83 -29.66
CA ALA A 87 -16.79 -16.91 -29.30
C ALA A 87 -15.52 -16.40 -28.59
N GLY A 88 -14.92 -17.22 -27.74
CA GLY A 88 -13.67 -16.94 -27.04
C GLY A 88 -13.78 -17.02 -25.52
N ARG A 89 -12.70 -16.64 -24.84
CA ARG A 89 -12.69 -16.51 -23.38
C ARG A 89 -13.29 -15.17 -22.97
N HIS A 90 -14.03 -15.20 -21.87
CA HIS A 90 -14.57 -13.99 -21.26
C HIS A 90 -13.93 -13.79 -19.90
N ARG A 91 -13.63 -12.55 -19.57
CA ARG A 91 -13.17 -12.18 -18.25
C ARG A 91 -14.33 -11.92 -17.32
N LEU A 92 -14.27 -12.47 -16.11
CA LEU A 92 -15.18 -12.12 -15.03
C LEU A 92 -14.70 -10.87 -14.27
N VAL A 93 -15.63 -9.95 -14.03
CA VAL A 93 -15.52 -8.81 -13.14
C VAL A 93 -16.73 -8.81 -12.21
N LEU A 94 -16.49 -8.59 -10.92
CA LEU A 94 -17.51 -8.42 -9.89
C LEU A 94 -17.68 -6.93 -9.60
N ARG A 95 -18.92 -6.48 -9.45
CA ARG A 95 -19.20 -5.22 -8.75
C ARG A 95 -19.55 -5.56 -7.31
N ALA A 96 -18.64 -5.23 -6.41
CA ALA A 96 -18.72 -5.62 -5.01
C ALA A 96 -18.42 -4.44 -4.09
N SER A 97 -18.88 -4.55 -2.84
CA SER A 97 -18.62 -3.60 -1.76
C SER A 97 -18.29 -4.36 -0.48
N GLY A 98 -17.39 -3.78 0.31
CA GLY A 98 -17.06 -4.24 1.66
C GLY A 98 -17.02 -3.08 2.63
N GLU A 99 -17.48 -3.32 3.87
CA GLU A 99 -17.54 -2.29 4.92
C GLU A 99 -16.17 -1.76 5.35
N LYS A 100 -15.10 -2.55 5.16
CA LYS A 100 -13.74 -2.18 5.54
C LYS A 100 -12.76 -2.55 4.44
N LYS A 101 -11.72 -1.74 4.25
CA LYS A 101 -10.65 -2.08 3.30
C LYS A 101 -9.94 -3.36 3.74
N TRP A 102 -9.77 -4.31 2.82
CA TRP A 102 -9.10 -5.61 3.04
C TRP A 102 -9.83 -6.59 3.97
N ALA A 103 -11.09 -6.30 4.30
CA ALA A 103 -11.98 -7.19 5.03
C ALA A 103 -13.39 -7.10 4.42
N HIS A 104 -14.15 -8.19 4.36
CA HIS A 104 -15.55 -8.16 3.90
C HIS A 104 -15.72 -7.88 2.40
N ASN A 105 -14.81 -8.34 1.54
CA ASN A 105 -14.89 -8.10 0.09
C ASN A 105 -14.33 -9.27 -0.74
N ASP A 106 -14.41 -10.47 -0.19
CA ASP A 106 -13.95 -11.72 -0.76
C ASP A 106 -15.07 -12.75 -0.89
N PHE A 107 -15.05 -13.46 -2.01
CA PHE A 107 -16.02 -14.45 -2.43
C PHE A 107 -15.30 -15.67 -3.00
N PHE A 108 -16.01 -16.78 -3.13
CA PHE A 108 -15.58 -17.90 -3.97
C PHE A 108 -16.45 -17.97 -5.22
N VAL A 109 -15.82 -18.11 -6.39
CA VAL A 109 -16.51 -18.33 -7.66
C VAL A 109 -15.95 -19.57 -8.33
N ASP A 110 -16.83 -20.37 -8.91
CA ASP A 110 -16.46 -21.50 -9.76
C ASP A 110 -17.09 -21.32 -11.13
N LEU A 111 -16.23 -21.23 -12.16
CA LEU A 111 -16.62 -21.07 -13.56
C LEU A 111 -16.61 -22.41 -14.33
N GLY A 112 -16.43 -23.54 -13.64
CA GLY A 112 -16.38 -24.86 -14.25
C GLY A 112 -15.01 -25.25 -14.81
N ALA A 113 -14.93 -26.48 -15.32
CA ALA A 113 -13.71 -27.02 -15.90
C ALA A 113 -13.30 -26.26 -17.17
N GLY A 114 -12.01 -26.03 -17.35
CA GLY A 114 -11.44 -25.25 -18.47
C GLY A 114 -11.37 -23.75 -18.22
N ALA A 115 -11.95 -23.26 -17.11
CA ALA A 115 -11.74 -21.90 -16.63
C ALA A 115 -10.26 -21.69 -16.28
N GLY A 116 -9.82 -20.44 -16.19
CA GLY A 116 -8.41 -20.18 -15.91
C GLY A 116 -8.13 -18.81 -15.34
N ARG A 117 -6.93 -18.65 -14.82
CA ARG A 117 -6.45 -17.40 -14.25
C ARG A 117 -5.33 -16.83 -15.10
N LEU A 118 -5.52 -15.61 -15.59
CA LEU A 118 -4.53 -14.91 -16.39
C LEU A 118 -3.76 -13.90 -15.53
N TYR A 119 -2.45 -14.01 -15.54
CA TYR A 119 -1.56 -13.10 -14.81
C TYR A 119 -1.08 -11.95 -15.71
N PRO A 120 -0.69 -10.79 -15.15
CA PRO A 120 -0.30 -9.60 -15.93
C PRO A 120 0.85 -9.78 -16.93
N LYS A 121 1.59 -10.89 -16.87
CA LYS A 121 2.67 -11.24 -17.80
C LYS A 121 2.23 -12.24 -18.90
N GLY A 122 0.92 -12.44 -19.09
CA GLY A 122 0.36 -13.33 -20.11
C GLY A 122 0.37 -14.82 -19.75
N TRP A 123 0.77 -15.20 -18.53
CA TRP A 123 0.68 -16.59 -18.09
C TRP A 123 -0.76 -16.95 -17.75
N LEU A 124 -1.33 -17.91 -18.46
CA LEU A 124 -2.65 -18.47 -18.20
C LEU A 124 -2.53 -19.80 -17.44
N GLN A 125 -3.07 -19.85 -16.23
CA GLN A 125 -3.23 -21.07 -15.45
C GLN A 125 -4.64 -21.63 -15.65
N GLU A 126 -4.79 -22.71 -16.42
CA GLU A 126 -6.08 -23.36 -16.64
C GLU A 126 -6.39 -24.40 -15.55
N TYR A 127 -7.66 -24.50 -15.19
CA TYR A 127 -8.19 -25.45 -14.21
C TYR A 127 -8.80 -26.64 -14.95
N PRO A 128 -8.20 -27.84 -14.87
CA PRO A 128 -8.68 -29.01 -15.61
C PRO A 128 -10.01 -29.55 -15.06
N THR A 129 -10.38 -29.17 -13.85
CA THR A 129 -11.64 -29.52 -13.18
C THR A 129 -12.32 -28.26 -12.64
N ALA A 130 -13.62 -28.34 -12.36
CA ALA A 130 -14.33 -27.26 -11.66
C ALA A 130 -13.68 -27.02 -10.29
N GLU A 131 -13.33 -25.78 -9.98
CA GLU A 131 -12.58 -25.40 -8.78
C GLU A 131 -13.12 -24.08 -8.23
N TRP A 132 -13.23 -24.00 -6.90
CA TRP A 132 -13.59 -22.75 -6.23
C TRP A 132 -12.40 -21.80 -6.22
N VAL A 133 -12.51 -20.70 -6.96
CA VAL A 133 -11.51 -19.66 -7.00
C VAL A 133 -11.88 -18.56 -6.02
N HIS A 134 -10.97 -18.29 -5.09
CA HIS A 134 -11.08 -17.13 -4.20
C HIS A 134 -10.89 -15.84 -5.00
N ILE A 135 -11.90 -14.98 -5.04
CA ILE A 135 -11.84 -13.67 -5.66
C ILE A 135 -11.94 -12.62 -4.56
N TYR A 136 -11.04 -11.65 -4.57
CA TYR A 136 -11.12 -10.49 -3.71
C TYR A 136 -11.16 -9.20 -4.55
N GLN A 137 -11.87 -8.23 -4.01
CA GLN A 137 -11.92 -6.86 -4.50
C GLN A 137 -11.05 -6.01 -3.54
N ASN A 138 -10.29 -5.01 -4.01
CA ASN A 138 -9.30 -4.29 -3.19
C ASN A 138 -9.76 -2.92 -2.64
N ARG A 139 -10.98 -2.50 -2.94
CA ARG A 139 -11.62 -1.27 -2.46
C ARG A 139 -12.73 -1.65 -1.47
N GLY A 140 -12.45 -1.59 -0.17
CA GLY A 140 -13.48 -1.66 0.86
C GLY A 140 -13.53 -0.31 1.55
N ASP A 141 -14.69 0.32 1.58
CA ASP A 141 -15.07 1.54 2.33
C ASP A 141 -16.62 1.74 2.21
N GLY A 142 -17.41 0.68 1.97
CA GLY A 142 -18.86 0.74 1.73
C GLY A 142 -19.29 1.13 0.31
N MET A 143 -18.37 1.60 -0.54
CA MET A 143 -18.64 1.96 -1.94
C MET A 143 -18.62 0.74 -2.87
N TRP A 144 -19.48 0.75 -3.89
CA TRP A 144 -19.44 -0.22 -4.98
C TRP A 144 -18.22 -0.01 -5.86
N ALA A 145 -17.53 -1.09 -6.20
CA ALA A 145 -16.42 -1.03 -7.12
C ALA A 145 -16.34 -2.28 -7.99
N TYR A 146 -16.01 -2.06 -9.26
CA TYR A 146 -15.66 -3.13 -10.19
C TYR A 146 -14.27 -3.67 -9.88
N GLY A 147 -14.11 -4.98 -9.95
CA GLY A 147 -12.85 -5.65 -9.74
C GLY A 147 -13.03 -7.15 -9.61
N GLY A 148 -12.00 -7.84 -9.16
CA GLY A 148 -12.06 -9.29 -8.98
C GLY A 148 -10.77 -9.91 -9.45
N LYS A 149 -9.83 -10.07 -8.51
CA LYS A 149 -8.59 -10.78 -8.74
C LYS A 149 -8.47 -11.94 -7.79
N SER A 150 -7.70 -12.93 -8.22
CA SER A 150 -7.27 -14.04 -7.38
C SER A 150 -5.75 -14.14 -7.44
N ASN A 151 -5.07 -13.96 -6.30
CA ASN A 151 -3.61 -13.94 -6.18
C ASN A 151 -2.92 -13.14 -7.30
N GLY A 152 -3.44 -11.94 -7.61
CA GLY A 152 -2.89 -11.06 -8.64
C GLY A 152 -3.24 -11.38 -10.10
N GLY A 153 -3.98 -12.46 -10.38
CA GLY A 153 -4.50 -12.78 -11.72
C GLY A 153 -5.99 -12.48 -11.88
N VAL A 154 -6.43 -12.22 -13.11
CA VAL A 154 -7.84 -12.08 -13.49
C VAL A 154 -8.44 -13.44 -13.81
N LEU A 155 -9.75 -13.62 -13.58
CA LEU A 155 -10.43 -14.88 -13.82
C LEU A 155 -11.10 -14.90 -15.20
N LEU A 156 -10.82 -15.96 -15.98
CA LEU A 156 -11.37 -16.19 -17.30
C LEU A 156 -12.26 -17.43 -17.31
N THR A 157 -13.31 -17.38 -18.11
CA THR A 157 -14.16 -18.54 -18.42
C THR A 157 -13.37 -19.59 -19.20
N PRO A 158 -13.91 -20.82 -19.34
CA PRO A 158 -13.52 -21.71 -20.43
C PRO A 158 -13.67 -21.01 -21.78
N GLU A 159 -13.09 -21.60 -22.82
CA GLU A 159 -13.35 -21.15 -24.18
C GLU A 159 -14.79 -21.51 -24.57
N LEU A 160 -15.57 -20.49 -24.96
CA LEU A 160 -16.99 -20.61 -25.28
C LEU A 160 -17.21 -20.35 -26.77
N ALA A 161 -18.10 -21.08 -27.42
CA ALA A 161 -18.62 -20.70 -28.72
C ALA A 161 -19.71 -19.63 -28.59
N ALA A 162 -19.97 -18.88 -29.66
CA ALA A 162 -21.10 -17.95 -29.69
C ALA A 162 -22.42 -18.74 -29.55
N GLY A 163 -23.25 -18.34 -28.60
CA GLY A 163 -24.50 -19.02 -28.21
C GLY A 163 -24.34 -20.02 -27.06
N ASP A 164 -23.11 -20.34 -26.62
CA ASP A 164 -22.90 -21.24 -25.49
C ASP A 164 -23.38 -20.61 -24.19
N THR A 165 -24.01 -21.41 -23.33
CA THR A 165 -24.42 -20.99 -21.99
C THR A 165 -23.43 -21.51 -20.95
N LEU A 166 -22.74 -20.60 -20.28
CA LEU A 166 -21.90 -20.91 -19.13
C LEU A 166 -22.74 -20.90 -17.86
N THR A 167 -22.77 -22.03 -17.16
CA THR A 167 -23.28 -22.11 -15.78
C THR A 167 -22.11 -21.92 -14.81
N PHE A 168 -22.27 -21.01 -13.84
CA PHE A 168 -21.24 -20.71 -12.84
C PHE A 168 -21.83 -20.61 -11.43
N ARG A 169 -20.97 -20.74 -10.42
CA ARG A 169 -21.37 -20.79 -9.01
C ARG A 169 -20.68 -19.72 -8.19
N LEU A 170 -21.39 -19.19 -7.20
CA LEU A 170 -20.90 -18.27 -6.18
C LEU A 170 -21.05 -18.91 -4.81
N SER A 171 -20.09 -18.68 -3.93
CA SER A 171 -20.16 -19.04 -2.51
C SER A 171 -19.62 -17.90 -1.66
N GLY A 172 -20.28 -17.65 -0.52
CA GLY A 172 -19.90 -16.59 0.41
C GLY A 172 -18.65 -16.96 1.20
N ARG A 173 -17.79 -15.96 1.50
CA ARG A 173 -16.56 -16.16 2.27
C ARG A 173 -16.50 -15.26 3.49
N ALA A 174 -16.34 -13.95 3.29
CA ALA A 174 -16.33 -13.02 4.42
C ALA A 174 -17.72 -12.52 4.74
N SER A 175 -18.08 -12.61 6.02
CA SER A 175 -19.26 -11.94 6.57
C SER A 175 -19.31 -10.48 6.11
N LYS A 176 -20.51 -9.97 5.82
CA LYS A 176 -20.82 -8.63 5.32
C LYS A 176 -20.28 -8.27 3.93
N ALA A 177 -19.71 -9.21 3.18
CA ALA A 177 -19.33 -8.98 1.80
C ALA A 177 -20.58 -8.81 0.91
N ARG A 178 -20.61 -7.74 0.10
CA ARG A 178 -21.76 -7.35 -0.72
C ARG A 178 -21.44 -7.41 -2.21
N MET A 179 -22.40 -7.83 -3.04
CA MET A 179 -22.27 -7.90 -4.50
C MET A 179 -23.62 -7.63 -5.17
N ASP A 180 -23.62 -6.88 -6.27
CA ASP A 180 -24.83 -6.60 -7.05
C ASP A 180 -24.78 -7.19 -8.47
N PHE A 181 -23.63 -7.19 -9.15
CA PHE A 181 -23.50 -7.69 -10.52
C PHE A 181 -22.22 -8.50 -10.80
N PHE A 182 -22.37 -9.47 -11.71
CA PHE A 182 -21.29 -10.08 -12.48
C PHE A 182 -21.26 -9.45 -13.87
N VAL A 183 -20.07 -9.06 -14.33
CA VAL A 183 -19.82 -8.56 -15.68
C VAL A 183 -18.84 -9.50 -16.35
N PHE A 184 -19.20 -9.99 -17.53
CA PHE A 184 -18.35 -10.78 -18.39
C PHE A 184 -18.07 -9.99 -19.65
N PHE A 185 -16.81 -9.94 -20.08
CA PHE A 185 -16.47 -9.36 -21.38
C PHE A 185 -15.47 -10.23 -22.14
N ALA A 186 -15.65 -10.34 -23.46
CA ALA A 186 -14.76 -11.07 -24.33
C ALA A 186 -13.40 -10.39 -24.39
N CYS A 187 -12.34 -11.18 -24.31
CA CYS A 187 -10.97 -10.68 -24.37
C CYS A 187 -10.02 -11.78 -24.88
N ASP A 188 -8.86 -11.36 -25.37
CA ASP A 188 -7.76 -12.23 -25.75
C ASP A 188 -6.74 -12.33 -24.60
N ALA A 189 -6.41 -13.56 -24.21
CA ALA A 189 -5.47 -13.81 -23.13
C ALA A 189 -4.02 -13.43 -23.48
N THR A 190 -3.72 -13.18 -24.75
CA THR A 190 -2.37 -12.99 -25.29
C THR A 190 -2.00 -11.53 -25.55
N ASP A 191 -2.96 -10.62 -25.71
CA ASP A 191 -2.72 -9.22 -26.08
C ASP A 191 -2.89 -8.23 -24.90
N GLY A 192 -3.32 -8.72 -23.74
CA GLY A 192 -3.53 -7.91 -22.54
C GLY A 192 -4.92 -7.27 -22.42
N SER A 193 -5.81 -7.44 -23.41
CA SER A 193 -7.20 -6.97 -23.37
C SER A 193 -7.99 -7.51 -22.17
N CYS A 194 -7.58 -8.65 -21.62
CA CYS A 194 -8.18 -9.20 -20.41
C CYS A 194 -7.76 -8.48 -19.11
N GLN A 195 -6.79 -7.56 -19.08
CA GLN A 195 -6.28 -6.98 -17.82
C GLN A 195 -7.16 -5.82 -17.30
N ASP A 196 -7.02 -5.49 -16.00
CA ASP A 196 -7.58 -4.24 -15.46
C ASP A 196 -7.03 -3.07 -16.28
N ASP A 197 -7.84 -2.04 -16.50
CA ASP A 197 -7.47 -0.81 -17.22
C ASP A 197 -7.17 -1.01 -18.73
N SER A 198 -7.62 -2.13 -19.32
CA SER A 198 -7.70 -2.31 -20.77
C SER A 198 -8.89 -1.57 -21.37
N ALA A 199 -8.84 -1.28 -22.67
CA ALA A 199 -9.96 -0.65 -23.37
C ALA A 199 -11.24 -1.50 -23.29
N GLU A 200 -11.10 -2.82 -23.35
CA GLU A 200 -12.20 -3.78 -23.24
C GLU A 200 -12.79 -3.79 -21.83
N TYR A 201 -11.96 -3.70 -20.79
CA TYR A 201 -12.40 -3.56 -19.40
C TYR A 201 -13.18 -2.26 -19.18
N ASP A 202 -12.63 -1.13 -19.61
CA ASP A 202 -13.26 0.19 -19.46
C ASP A 202 -14.60 0.26 -20.20
N ALA A 203 -14.66 -0.28 -21.43
CA ALA A 203 -15.88 -0.35 -22.20
C ALA A 203 -16.95 -1.24 -21.54
N ALA A 204 -16.55 -2.40 -21.01
CA ALA A 204 -17.46 -3.30 -20.30
C ALA A 204 -18.00 -2.69 -19.01
N VAL A 205 -17.17 -2.00 -18.24
CA VAL A 205 -17.57 -1.29 -17.00
C VAL A 205 -18.51 -0.13 -17.31
N ALA A 206 -18.22 0.66 -18.35
CA ALA A 206 -19.08 1.76 -18.78
C ALA A 206 -20.46 1.27 -19.25
N ALA A 207 -20.48 0.19 -20.05
CA ALA A 207 -21.72 -0.43 -20.52
C ALA A 207 -22.54 -1.01 -19.36
N ALA A 208 -21.90 -1.75 -18.45
CA ALA A 208 -22.57 -2.29 -17.26
C ALA A 208 -23.14 -1.17 -16.39
N SER A 209 -22.38 -0.10 -16.14
CA SER A 209 -22.82 1.03 -15.31
C SER A 209 -24.01 1.77 -15.92
N THR A 210 -24.07 1.91 -17.24
CA THR A 210 -25.21 2.49 -17.96
C THR A 210 -26.45 1.60 -17.84
N CYS A 211 -26.24 0.28 -17.91
CA CYS A 211 -27.29 -0.71 -17.93
C CYS A 211 -27.97 -0.93 -16.57
N ILE A 212 -27.22 -0.78 -15.48
CA ILE A 212 -27.73 -0.94 -14.11
C ILE A 212 -28.70 0.20 -13.71
N GLY A 213 -28.85 1.21 -14.58
CA GLY A 213 -29.43 2.49 -14.22
C GLY A 213 -28.39 3.24 -13.40
N GLY A 214 -27.98 4.42 -13.87
CA GLY A 214 -27.31 5.34 -12.98
C GLY A 214 -28.16 5.46 -11.71
N GLU A 215 -27.50 5.50 -10.55
CA GLU A 215 -28.11 6.11 -9.37
C GLU A 215 -28.91 7.31 -9.87
N THR A 216 -30.19 7.41 -9.49
CA THR A 216 -30.92 8.65 -9.68
C THR A 216 -30.16 9.74 -8.93
N VAL A 217 -29.19 10.34 -9.62
CA VAL A 217 -28.91 11.75 -9.55
C VAL A 217 -30.26 12.34 -9.87
N THR A 218 -30.98 12.72 -8.82
CA THR A 218 -32.06 13.66 -9.01
C THR A 218 -31.40 14.84 -9.69
N ASP A 219 -31.78 15.08 -10.94
CA ASP A 219 -31.59 16.35 -11.61
C ASP A 219 -32.19 17.42 -10.69
N GLU A 220 -31.38 17.94 -9.78
CA GLU A 220 -31.50 19.35 -9.43
C GLU A 220 -31.22 20.10 -10.74
N PRO A 221 -32.10 21.03 -11.14
CA PRO A 221 -32.02 21.65 -12.45
C PRO A 221 -30.63 22.23 -12.62
N THR A 222 -30.06 22.02 -13.81
CA THR A 222 -28.86 22.70 -14.27
C THR A 222 -28.91 24.14 -13.75
N PRO A 223 -28.00 24.55 -12.84
CA PRO A 223 -27.93 25.96 -12.52
C PRO A 223 -27.53 26.61 -13.84
N THR A 224 -28.49 27.35 -14.41
CA THR A 224 -28.21 28.43 -15.36
C THR A 224 -26.95 29.11 -14.86
N PRO A 225 -25.91 29.36 -15.70
CA PRO A 225 -24.63 29.87 -15.25
C PRO A 225 -24.88 31.17 -14.49
N THR A 226 -24.97 31.04 -13.17
CA THR A 226 -25.02 32.16 -12.27
C THR A 226 -23.56 32.56 -12.19
N PRO A 227 -23.20 33.79 -12.56
CA PRO A 227 -21.82 34.22 -12.59
C PRO A 227 -21.18 33.83 -11.26
N ALA A 228 -20.04 33.13 -11.34
CA ALA A 228 -19.19 32.91 -10.19
C ALA A 228 -19.13 34.24 -9.44
N GLY A 229 -19.60 34.26 -8.19
CA GLY A 229 -19.29 35.35 -7.29
C GLY A 229 -17.78 35.52 -7.36
N SER A 230 -17.36 36.68 -7.82
CA SER A 230 -15.97 37.06 -8.09
C SER A 230 -15.16 37.02 -6.80
N GLY A 231 -14.75 35.83 -6.38
CA GLY A 231 -13.66 35.60 -5.44
C GLY A 231 -12.41 35.37 -6.27
N GLY A 232 -11.54 36.38 -6.33
CA GLY A 232 -10.37 36.38 -7.21
C GLY A 232 -9.53 35.11 -7.09
N ALA A 233 -9.10 34.57 -8.24
CA ALA A 233 -8.07 33.55 -8.28
C ALA A 233 -6.78 34.15 -7.70
N GLY A 234 -6.27 33.56 -6.62
CA GLY A 234 -5.02 33.99 -6.00
C GLY A 234 -3.84 33.82 -6.96
N GLU A 235 -3.07 34.90 -7.17
CA GLU A 235 -1.82 34.86 -7.93
C GLU A 235 -0.70 34.24 -7.08
N GLY A 236 0.25 33.57 -7.76
CA GLY A 236 1.40 32.94 -7.11
C GLY A 236 2.41 33.96 -6.57
N LEU A 237 3.18 33.54 -5.57
CA LEU A 237 4.37 34.26 -5.11
C LEU A 237 5.50 34.13 -6.14
N ASP A 238 6.19 35.23 -6.43
CA ASP A 238 7.35 35.23 -7.33
C ASP A 238 8.58 34.68 -6.59
N CYS A 239 8.82 33.37 -6.72
CA CYS A 239 9.95 32.69 -6.09
C CYS A 239 10.92 32.19 -7.18
N PRO A 240 12.25 32.37 -7.01
CA PRO A 240 13.22 31.91 -8.01
C PRO A 240 13.11 30.41 -8.28
N GLY A 241 12.78 30.05 -9.52
CA GLY A 241 12.77 28.65 -10.00
C GLY A 241 11.61 27.78 -9.50
N VAL A 242 10.67 28.31 -8.72
CA VAL A 242 9.51 27.58 -8.19
C VAL A 242 8.29 28.50 -8.20
N ALA A 243 7.15 28.02 -8.72
CA ALA A 243 5.89 28.72 -8.51
C ALA A 243 5.28 28.28 -7.18
N VAL A 244 5.07 29.23 -6.25
CA VAL A 244 4.46 28.96 -4.94
C VAL A 244 3.08 29.61 -4.90
N VAL A 245 2.07 28.87 -4.46
CA VAL A 245 0.69 29.37 -4.31
C VAL A 245 0.25 29.15 -2.86
N GLN A 246 -0.12 30.23 -2.17
CA GLN A 246 -0.63 30.14 -0.81
C GLN A 246 -2.01 29.49 -0.78
N ALA A 247 -2.25 28.61 0.20
CA ALA A 247 -3.49 27.87 0.30
C ALA A 247 -4.68 28.82 0.52
N GLU A 248 -4.54 29.87 1.30
CA GLU A 248 -5.61 30.85 1.56
C GLU A 248 -6.01 31.67 0.32
N ALA A 249 -5.15 31.77 -0.70
CA ALA A 249 -5.34 32.67 -1.85
C ALA A 249 -6.54 32.31 -2.76
N GLY A 250 -7.11 31.11 -2.62
CA GLY A 250 -8.30 30.66 -3.38
C GLY A 250 -9.66 31.25 -2.92
N GLY A 251 -9.70 32.47 -2.37
CA GLY A 251 -10.95 33.15 -1.94
C GLY A 251 -11.37 32.93 -0.47
N PRO A 252 -12.50 33.47 0.01
CA PRO A 252 -12.95 33.27 1.40
C PRO A 252 -13.26 31.78 1.69
N PRO A 253 -13.02 31.26 2.92
CA PRO A 253 -13.28 29.87 3.24
C PRO A 253 -14.79 29.55 3.17
N ALA A 254 -15.17 28.54 2.39
CA ALA A 254 -16.53 28.00 2.31
C ALA A 254 -16.51 26.48 2.55
N ASP A 255 -17.69 25.92 2.86
CA ASP A 255 -18.00 24.48 2.82
C ASP A 255 -16.94 23.55 3.41
N GLY A 256 -16.69 23.69 4.71
CA GLY A 256 -15.81 22.78 5.46
C GLY A 256 -14.37 23.25 5.63
N TRP A 257 -13.89 24.22 4.84
CA TRP A 257 -12.58 24.83 5.08
C TRP A 257 -12.63 25.91 6.16
N ARG A 258 -11.62 25.93 7.03
CA ARG A 258 -11.39 27.01 8.00
C ARG A 258 -9.96 27.49 7.90
N THR A 259 -9.73 28.79 8.07
CA THR A 259 -8.38 29.31 8.28
C THR A 259 -7.83 28.77 9.60
N THR A 260 -6.58 28.35 9.62
CA THR A 260 -5.88 27.92 10.82
C THR A 260 -4.53 28.61 10.92
N THR A 261 -4.10 28.88 12.15
CA THR A 261 -2.73 29.27 12.45
C THR A 261 -2.12 28.15 13.26
N ALA A 262 -1.33 27.31 12.60
CA ALA A 262 -0.72 26.14 13.21
C ALA A 262 0.80 26.33 13.23
N ARG A 263 1.39 26.37 14.43
CA ARG A 263 2.84 26.55 14.63
C ARG A 263 3.42 27.75 13.84
N GLY A 264 2.69 28.86 13.81
CA GLY A 264 3.14 30.12 13.19
C GLY A 264 2.94 30.26 11.69
N ALA A 265 2.36 29.25 11.01
CA ALA A 265 1.96 29.38 9.60
C ALA A 265 0.43 29.55 9.49
N LEU A 266 0.01 30.55 8.71
CA LEU A 266 -1.37 30.70 8.26
C LEU A 266 -1.63 29.67 7.15
N GLY A 267 -2.77 29.00 7.19
CA GLY A 267 -3.17 28.06 6.15
C GLY A 267 -4.64 27.67 6.30
N LEU A 268 -5.03 26.58 5.65
CA LEU A 268 -6.38 26.02 5.73
C LEU A 268 -6.39 24.70 6.49
N VAL A 269 -7.51 24.42 7.15
CA VAL A 269 -7.84 23.12 7.74
C VAL A 269 -9.20 22.65 7.25
N TRP A 270 -9.28 21.38 6.84
CA TRP A 270 -10.52 20.75 6.41
C TRP A 270 -11.33 20.24 7.61
N LYS A 271 -12.61 20.60 7.72
CA LYS A 271 -13.59 20.19 8.75
C LYS A 271 -12.95 19.95 10.15
N PRO A 272 -12.36 20.99 10.78
CA PRO A 272 -11.56 20.83 12.01
C PRO A 272 -12.36 20.34 13.23
N SER A 273 -13.69 20.47 13.21
CA SER A 273 -14.59 20.14 14.32
C SER A 273 -15.09 18.69 14.32
N GLN A 274 -14.78 17.88 13.30
CA GLN A 274 -15.17 16.47 13.28
C GLN A 274 -14.24 15.65 14.18
N SER A 275 -14.83 14.84 15.05
CA SER A 275 -14.11 14.01 16.04
C SER A 275 -13.36 12.84 15.40
N ASP A 276 -13.84 12.32 14.26
CA ASP A 276 -13.27 11.21 13.49
C ASP A 276 -12.82 11.65 12.08
N PRO A 277 -11.86 10.94 11.45
CA PRO A 277 -11.52 11.15 10.04
C PRO A 277 -12.71 10.80 9.16
N ALA A 278 -13.62 11.75 8.93
CA ALA A 278 -14.53 11.66 7.80
C ALA A 278 -13.69 11.74 6.54
N ILE A 279 -13.85 10.75 5.65
CA ILE A 279 -13.29 10.76 4.31
C ILE A 279 -14.40 11.29 3.42
N GLU A 280 -14.16 12.44 2.83
CA GLU A 280 -15.09 13.08 1.89
C GLU A 280 -14.79 12.63 0.46
N GLU A 281 -15.79 12.73 -0.39
CA GLU A 281 -15.64 12.48 -1.82
C GLU A 281 -14.84 13.60 -2.50
N ALA A 282 -14.27 13.28 -3.66
CA ALA A 282 -13.61 14.29 -4.46
C ALA A 282 -14.62 15.29 -5.00
N GLY A 283 -14.26 16.58 -5.03
CA GLY A 283 -15.17 17.63 -5.46
C GLY A 283 -16.00 18.24 -4.33
N VAL A 284 -15.77 17.85 -3.08
CA VAL A 284 -16.35 18.50 -1.90
C VAL A 284 -15.44 19.64 -1.44
N GLY A 285 -16.03 20.81 -1.13
CA GLY A 285 -15.31 21.99 -0.68
C GLY A 285 -14.24 22.45 -1.67
N VAL A 286 -14.57 22.51 -2.97
CA VAL A 286 -13.60 22.81 -4.02
C VAL A 286 -13.08 24.23 -3.91
N ARG A 287 -11.77 24.39 -4.03
CA ARG A 287 -11.09 25.69 -4.16
C ARG A 287 -10.26 25.71 -5.42
N SER A 288 -10.33 26.82 -6.15
CA SER A 288 -9.60 27.01 -7.41
C SER A 288 -8.43 27.94 -7.21
N TYR A 289 -7.33 27.63 -7.89
CA TYR A 289 -6.06 28.31 -7.77
C TYR A 289 -5.43 28.49 -9.15
N THR A 290 -4.51 29.45 -9.25
CA THR A 290 -3.72 29.68 -10.45
C THR A 290 -2.24 29.68 -10.12
N MET A 291 -1.44 29.02 -10.96
CA MET A 291 0.02 29.11 -10.93
C MET A 291 0.52 29.58 -12.30
N LYS A 292 1.67 30.27 -12.33
CA LYS A 292 2.35 30.67 -13.56
C LYS A 292 3.62 29.84 -13.74
N ALA A 293 3.78 29.19 -14.89
CA ALA A 293 4.89 28.30 -15.16
C ALA A 293 6.21 29.07 -15.19
N VAL A 294 7.20 28.63 -14.41
CA VAL A 294 8.50 29.29 -14.29
C VAL A 294 9.46 28.92 -15.44
N ALA A 295 9.21 27.79 -16.10
CA ALA A 295 9.92 27.32 -17.28
C ALA A 295 8.95 26.60 -18.23
N ALA A 296 9.40 26.27 -19.45
CA ALA A 296 8.64 25.38 -20.32
C ALA A 296 8.78 23.92 -19.86
N GLY A 297 7.74 23.11 -20.05
CA GLY A 297 7.70 21.69 -19.70
C GLY A 297 6.73 21.36 -18.56
N ARG A 298 6.92 20.18 -17.95
CA ARG A 298 6.09 19.73 -16.82
C ARG A 298 6.64 20.27 -15.51
N HIS A 299 5.72 20.58 -14.60
CA HIS A 299 6.05 20.94 -13.24
C HIS A 299 5.53 19.87 -12.31
N ARG A 300 6.32 19.55 -11.30
CA ARG A 300 5.88 18.68 -10.22
C ARG A 300 5.16 19.46 -9.15
N LEU A 301 3.98 18.99 -8.75
CA LEU A 301 3.27 19.49 -7.58
C LEU A 301 3.87 18.93 -6.29
N VAL A 302 4.09 19.81 -5.33
CA VAL A 302 4.36 19.49 -3.92
C VAL A 302 3.46 20.33 -3.02
N LEU A 303 2.91 19.71 -2.00
CA LEU A 303 2.15 20.34 -0.92
C LEU A 303 3.09 20.56 0.24
N ARG A 304 2.89 21.65 0.99
CA ARG A 304 3.26 21.65 2.40
C ARG A 304 2.00 21.47 3.23
N ALA A 305 1.92 20.32 3.87
CA ALA A 305 0.75 19.90 4.60
C ALA A 305 1.11 19.37 6.00
N SER A 306 0.10 19.29 6.85
CA SER A 306 0.23 18.76 8.21
C SER A 306 -1.04 17.99 8.61
N GLY A 307 -0.82 16.86 9.27
CA GLY A 307 -1.89 16.03 9.83
C GLY A 307 -1.61 15.58 11.26
N GLU A 308 -2.68 15.34 12.01
CA GLU A 308 -2.63 14.91 13.41
C GLU A 308 -1.93 13.55 13.56
N LYS A 309 -2.10 12.66 12.58
CA LYS A 309 -1.57 11.30 12.57
C LYS A 309 -0.84 11.01 11.27
N LYS A 310 0.15 10.12 11.31
CA LYS A 310 0.82 9.63 10.10
C LYS A 310 -0.19 8.78 9.30
N TRP A 311 -0.35 9.05 8.01
CA TRP A 311 -1.27 8.34 7.10
C TRP A 311 -2.78 8.53 7.34
N MET A 312 -3.16 9.42 8.26
CA MET A 312 -4.56 9.78 8.54
C MET A 312 -4.61 11.29 8.79
N HIS A 313 -5.62 11.98 8.25
CA HIS A 313 -5.75 13.44 8.39
C HIS A 313 -4.67 14.26 7.68
N ASN A 314 -4.10 13.78 6.56
CA ASN A 314 -3.10 14.55 5.77
C ASN A 314 -3.24 14.34 4.26
N ASP A 315 -4.50 14.16 3.83
CA ASP A 315 -4.81 13.77 2.47
C ASP A 315 -5.78 14.77 1.83
N PHE A 316 -5.61 14.99 0.53
CA PHE A 316 -6.39 15.92 -0.28
C PHE A 316 -6.71 15.30 -1.64
N TYR A 317 -7.69 15.86 -2.34
CA TYR A 317 -7.82 15.66 -3.78
C TYR A 317 -7.32 16.90 -4.50
N VAL A 318 -6.53 16.70 -5.56
CA VAL A 318 -6.11 17.77 -6.45
C VAL A 318 -6.43 17.38 -7.88
N ASP A 319 -6.93 18.34 -8.63
CA ASP A 319 -7.11 18.23 -10.07
C ASP A 319 -6.26 19.31 -10.76
N LEU A 320 -5.34 18.86 -11.62
CA LEU A 320 -4.43 19.70 -12.40
C LEU A 320 -4.90 19.91 -13.85
N GLY A 321 -6.11 19.45 -14.19
CA GLY A 321 -6.67 19.54 -15.52
C GLY A 321 -6.22 18.42 -16.46
N ALA A 322 -6.81 18.42 -17.65
CA ALA A 322 -6.52 17.44 -18.69
C ALA A 322 -5.06 17.51 -19.15
N GLY A 323 -4.44 16.35 -19.41
CA GLY A 323 -3.03 16.25 -19.81
C GLY A 323 -2.04 16.20 -18.64
N ALA A 324 -2.52 16.40 -17.41
CA ALA A 324 -1.77 16.12 -16.20
C ALA A 324 -1.41 14.64 -16.12
N GLY A 325 -0.50 14.29 -15.21
CA GLY A 325 -0.07 12.90 -15.11
C GLY A 325 0.57 12.55 -13.79
N ARG A 326 0.83 11.27 -13.63
CA ARG A 326 1.49 10.69 -12.47
C ARG A 326 2.73 9.94 -12.92
N LEU A 327 3.88 10.35 -12.40
CA LEU A 327 5.16 9.74 -12.69
C LEU A 327 5.54 8.78 -11.57
N TYR A 328 5.77 7.52 -11.92
CA TYR A 328 6.15 6.47 -10.98
C TYR A 328 7.68 6.33 -10.89
N PRO A 329 8.19 5.80 -9.77
CA PRO A 329 9.59 5.41 -9.66
C PRO A 329 9.91 4.43 -10.80
N LYS A 330 10.96 4.72 -11.59
CA LYS A 330 11.36 4.08 -12.88
C LYS A 330 10.84 4.75 -14.17
N GLY A 331 10.28 5.95 -14.10
CA GLY A 331 10.02 6.79 -15.28
C GLY A 331 8.71 6.49 -16.03
N TRP A 332 7.84 5.63 -15.49
CA TRP A 332 6.52 5.42 -16.09
C TRP A 332 5.60 6.59 -15.80
N LEU A 333 5.16 7.30 -16.84
CA LEU A 333 4.23 8.42 -16.75
C LEU A 333 2.82 7.99 -17.17
N GLN A 334 1.91 7.85 -16.21
CA GLN A 334 0.48 7.74 -16.44
C GLN A 334 -0.07 9.12 -16.78
N ARG A 335 -0.71 9.30 -17.94
CA ARG A 335 -1.34 10.58 -18.33
C ARG A 335 -2.85 10.49 -18.17
N TYR A 336 -3.46 11.56 -17.68
CA TYR A 336 -4.91 11.69 -17.57
C TYR A 336 -5.42 12.44 -18.81
N PRO A 337 -6.19 11.78 -19.69
CA PRO A 337 -6.70 12.42 -20.90
C PRO A 337 -7.77 13.47 -20.59
N THR A 338 -8.44 13.36 -19.45
CA THR A 338 -9.44 14.30 -18.94
C THR A 338 -9.00 14.89 -17.60
N ALA A 339 -9.68 15.95 -17.16
CA ALA A 339 -9.49 16.46 -15.81
C ALA A 339 -9.97 15.41 -14.80
N GLU A 340 -9.13 15.06 -13.83
CA GLU A 340 -9.38 13.97 -12.90
C GLU A 340 -8.91 14.37 -11.49
N TRP A 341 -9.71 14.02 -10.49
CA TRP A 341 -9.34 14.22 -9.10
C TRP A 341 -8.34 13.18 -8.66
N VAL A 342 -7.12 13.63 -8.37
CA VAL A 342 -6.05 12.77 -7.89
C VAL A 342 -5.94 12.88 -6.39
N HIS A 343 -6.11 11.75 -5.71
CA HIS A 343 -5.83 11.63 -4.29
C HIS A 343 -4.33 11.84 -4.05
N ILE A 344 -3.98 12.81 -3.23
CA ILE A 344 -2.60 13.07 -2.83
C ILE A 344 -2.49 13.05 -1.31
N TYR A 345 -1.40 12.49 -0.81
CA TYR A 345 -1.15 12.41 0.63
C TYR A 345 0.29 12.80 0.95
N GLN A 346 0.47 13.26 2.19
CA GLN A 346 1.77 13.62 2.74
C GLN A 346 2.11 12.65 3.89
N ASN A 347 3.29 12.02 3.81
CA ASN A 347 3.66 10.86 4.64
C ASN A 347 4.19 11.18 6.05
N ARG A 348 4.30 12.46 6.41
CA ARG A 348 4.64 12.88 7.76
C ARG A 348 3.33 13.21 8.49
N GLY A 349 3.21 12.75 9.72
CA GLY A 349 2.10 13.10 10.60
C GLY A 349 2.58 13.06 12.04
N ASP A 350 1.91 13.84 12.91
CA ASP A 350 2.32 14.31 14.26
C ASP A 350 2.13 15.84 14.43
N ASN A 351 1.26 16.45 13.63
CA ASN A 351 1.07 17.90 13.54
C ASN A 351 2.32 18.67 13.12
N THR A 352 3.30 18.04 12.46
CA THR A 352 4.43 18.75 11.83
C THR A 352 4.08 19.18 10.40
N TRP A 353 4.55 20.35 10.00
CA TRP A 353 4.49 20.79 8.62
C TRP A 353 5.59 20.11 7.81
N ALA A 354 5.23 19.54 6.67
CA ALA A 354 6.18 18.87 5.82
C ALA A 354 5.79 18.95 4.35
N TYR A 355 6.82 19.01 3.51
CA TYR A 355 6.65 18.92 2.08
C TYR A 355 6.42 17.47 1.64
N GLY A 356 5.58 17.28 0.64
CA GLY A 356 5.32 16.00 0.01
C GLY A 356 4.12 16.09 -0.92
N GLY A 357 3.73 14.97 -1.52
CA GLY A 357 2.66 14.97 -2.52
C GLY A 357 2.85 13.75 -3.40
N MET A 358 2.39 12.62 -2.91
CA MET A 358 2.41 11.36 -3.65
C MET A 358 0.99 10.83 -3.80
N SER A 359 0.77 10.11 -4.89
CA SER A 359 -0.46 9.39 -5.17
C SER A 359 -0.14 7.97 -5.60
N ASN A 360 -0.57 6.96 -4.84
CA ASN A 360 -0.28 5.54 -5.08
C ASN A 360 1.18 5.26 -5.50
N GLY A 361 2.14 5.89 -4.81
CA GLY A 361 3.57 5.71 -5.07
C GLY A 361 4.15 6.50 -6.25
N GLY A 362 3.36 7.32 -6.95
CA GLY A 362 3.85 8.25 -7.98
C GLY A 362 3.75 9.72 -7.58
N VAL A 363 4.54 10.58 -8.22
CA VAL A 363 4.50 12.04 -8.07
C VAL A 363 3.56 12.66 -9.10
N LEU A 364 2.88 13.75 -8.75
CA LEU A 364 1.91 14.39 -9.63
C LEU A 364 2.57 15.50 -10.46
N LEU A 365 2.34 15.46 -11.77
CA LEU A 365 2.87 16.41 -12.74
C LEU A 365 1.74 17.17 -13.43
N THR A 366 1.98 18.44 -13.72
CA THR A 366 1.12 19.26 -14.57
C THR A 366 1.07 18.70 -16.00
N PRO A 367 0.14 19.19 -16.85
CA PRO A 367 0.30 19.16 -18.29
C PRO A 367 1.64 19.80 -18.72
N GLU A 368 2.01 19.65 -19.98
CA GLU A 368 3.10 20.48 -20.51
C GLU A 368 2.63 21.93 -20.62
N LEU A 369 3.45 22.83 -20.09
CA LEU A 369 3.17 24.27 -20.06
C LEU A 369 4.29 25.01 -20.79
N ALA A 370 3.95 26.09 -21.49
CA ALA A 370 4.92 27.07 -21.96
C ALA A 370 5.45 27.92 -20.78
N ALA A 371 6.66 28.46 -20.93
CA ALA A 371 7.20 29.38 -19.92
C ALA A 371 6.28 30.60 -19.78
N GLY A 372 5.87 30.91 -18.55
CA GLY A 372 4.94 31.99 -18.24
C GLY A 372 3.45 31.64 -18.45
N GLU A 373 3.11 30.43 -18.88
CA GLU A 373 1.73 29.98 -19.03
C GLU A 373 1.04 29.85 -17.66
N THR A 374 -0.23 30.25 -17.58
CA THR A 374 -1.03 30.13 -16.36
C THR A 374 -1.80 28.81 -16.37
N LEU A 375 -1.60 27.98 -15.34
CA LEU A 375 -2.39 26.78 -15.10
C LEU A 375 -3.39 27.05 -13.96
N THR A 376 -4.67 26.77 -14.23
CA THR A 376 -5.70 26.69 -13.18
C THR A 376 -5.78 25.27 -12.64
N PHE A 377 -5.77 25.13 -11.32
CA PHE A 377 -5.91 23.84 -10.64
C PHE A 377 -6.89 23.92 -9.48
N ARG A 378 -7.37 22.76 -9.03
CA ARG A 378 -8.42 22.67 -8.01
C ARG A 378 -7.96 21.81 -6.83
N LEU A 379 -8.34 22.20 -5.62
CA LEU A 379 -8.18 21.44 -4.37
C LEU A 379 -9.56 21.04 -3.85
N SER A 380 -9.68 19.83 -3.32
CA SER A 380 -10.83 19.39 -2.54
C SER A 380 -10.36 18.72 -1.24
N GLY A 381 -11.07 18.98 -0.15
CA GLY A 381 -10.75 18.42 1.15
C GLY A 381 -11.17 16.95 1.24
N ARG A 382 -10.29 16.07 1.74
CA ARG A 382 -10.57 14.64 1.85
C ARG A 382 -10.74 14.22 3.30
N THR A 383 -9.67 14.30 4.09
CA THR A 383 -9.69 13.85 5.50
C THR A 383 -9.86 15.02 6.46
N SER A 384 -10.82 14.94 7.39
CA SER A 384 -10.99 15.97 8.43
C SER A 384 -9.69 16.25 9.18
N LYS A 385 -9.51 17.48 9.63
CA LYS A 385 -8.31 18.03 10.30
C LYS A 385 -7.03 18.11 9.45
N ALA A 386 -7.06 17.71 8.18
CA ALA A 386 -5.93 17.92 7.27
C ALA A 386 -5.67 19.41 7.04
N ARG A 387 -4.40 19.80 7.14
CA ARG A 387 -3.96 21.19 7.03
C ARG A 387 -3.03 21.38 5.85
N ILE A 388 -3.18 22.48 5.14
CA ILE A 388 -2.32 22.88 4.03
C ILE A 388 -2.06 24.37 4.12
N ASP A 389 -0.82 24.80 3.93
CA ASP A 389 -0.46 26.24 3.91
C ASP A 389 -0.05 26.72 2.51
N HIS A 390 0.57 25.88 1.68
CA HIS A 390 0.87 26.25 0.30
C HIS A 390 1.13 25.05 -0.63
N PHE A 391 1.13 25.37 -1.93
CA PHE A 391 1.54 24.52 -3.04
C PHE A 391 2.85 25.06 -3.62
N ALA A 392 3.73 24.16 -4.05
CA ALA A 392 4.94 24.47 -4.77
C ALA A 392 4.98 23.66 -6.08
N PHE A 393 5.32 24.33 -7.17
CA PHE A 393 5.48 23.75 -8.49
C PHE A 393 6.89 24.05 -9.00
N PHE A 394 7.67 23.01 -9.27
CA PHE A 394 9.02 23.16 -9.82
C PHE A 394 9.15 22.40 -11.14
N PRO A 395 9.91 22.94 -12.12
CA PRO A 395 10.11 22.27 -13.39
C PRO A 395 10.95 21.01 -13.18
N CYS A 396 10.58 19.93 -13.86
CA CYS A 396 11.35 18.69 -13.86
C CYS A 396 11.13 17.93 -15.17
N ASP A 397 12.06 17.05 -15.50
CA ASP A 397 11.97 16.19 -16.67
C ASP A 397 11.40 14.81 -16.27
N ALA A 398 10.31 14.41 -16.92
CA ALA A 398 9.70 13.10 -16.69
C ALA A 398 10.55 11.94 -17.25
N ALA A 399 11.54 12.24 -18.10
CA ALA A 399 12.48 11.27 -18.66
C ALA A 399 13.62 10.90 -17.70
N ASP A 400 13.83 11.66 -16.63
CA ASP A 400 14.86 11.39 -15.63
C ASP A 400 14.31 11.39 -14.19
N ASP A 401 15.21 11.33 -13.21
CA ASP A 401 14.85 11.26 -11.79
C ASP A 401 14.62 12.65 -11.14
N SER A 402 14.73 13.76 -11.90
CA SER A 402 14.59 15.13 -11.38
C SER A 402 13.22 15.40 -10.73
N CYS A 403 12.18 14.68 -11.16
CA CYS A 403 10.85 14.78 -10.58
C CYS A 403 10.69 14.00 -9.24
N GLN A 404 11.65 13.21 -8.75
CA GLN A 404 11.43 12.33 -7.58
C GLN A 404 11.71 13.00 -6.22
N ASN A 405 11.24 12.41 -5.10
CA ASN A 405 11.34 13.00 -3.74
C ASN A 405 12.78 13.16 -3.20
N ASP A 406 13.76 12.54 -3.84
CA ASP A 406 15.16 12.55 -3.42
C ASP A 406 16.07 13.19 -4.50
N SER A 407 15.49 13.95 -5.42
CA SER A 407 16.22 14.66 -6.48
C SER A 407 16.81 15.97 -5.98
N THR A 408 17.83 16.46 -6.70
CA THR A 408 18.47 17.75 -6.37
C THR A 408 17.49 18.90 -6.60
N GLU A 409 16.65 18.78 -7.62
CA GLU A 409 15.61 19.73 -8.00
C GLU A 409 14.51 19.80 -6.94
N TYR A 410 14.11 18.65 -6.37
CA TYR A 410 13.16 18.62 -5.26
C TYR A 410 13.73 19.32 -4.04
N ASP A 411 14.95 18.99 -3.60
CA ASP A 411 15.58 19.61 -2.44
C ASP A 411 15.76 21.13 -2.62
N ALA A 412 16.18 21.55 -3.81
CA ALA A 412 16.28 22.96 -4.17
C ALA A 412 14.92 23.66 -4.16
N ALA A 413 13.88 23.01 -4.69
CA ALA A 413 12.53 23.57 -4.71
C ALA A 413 11.95 23.73 -3.31
N ILE A 414 12.18 22.75 -2.42
CA ILE A 414 11.74 22.82 -1.02
C ILE A 414 12.45 23.97 -0.28
N ALA A 415 13.76 24.13 -0.49
CA ALA A 415 14.52 25.22 0.09
C ALA A 415 14.00 26.59 -0.40
N ALA A 416 13.81 26.75 -1.72
CA ALA A 416 13.30 27.96 -2.33
C ALA A 416 11.88 28.32 -1.83
N ALA A 417 10.97 27.34 -1.80
CA ALA A 417 9.61 27.53 -1.29
C ALA A 417 9.61 27.94 0.19
N ALA A 418 10.44 27.29 1.03
CA ALA A 418 10.54 27.61 2.45
C ALA A 418 11.06 29.05 2.69
N THR A 419 12.06 29.49 1.92
CA THR A 419 12.56 30.87 2.00
C THR A 419 11.51 31.88 1.54
N CYS A 420 10.81 31.60 0.43
CA CYS A 420 9.83 32.50 -0.16
C CYS A 420 8.63 32.75 0.76
N VAL A 421 8.12 31.70 1.40
CA VAL A 421 7.03 31.80 2.38
C VAL A 421 7.51 32.49 3.67
N GLY A 422 8.76 32.27 4.09
CA GLY A 422 9.36 32.93 5.26
C GLY A 422 9.51 34.45 5.12
N LEU A 423 9.68 34.96 3.90
CA LEU A 423 9.74 36.40 3.60
C LEU A 423 8.36 37.07 3.57
N SER A 424 7.28 36.28 3.47
CA SER A 424 5.90 36.77 3.29
C SER A 424 5.07 36.77 4.58
N SER A 425 5.63 36.28 5.70
CA SER A 425 4.93 36.25 6.99
C SER A 425 4.94 37.62 7.68
N PRO A 426 3.81 38.13 8.23
CA PRO A 426 3.78 39.40 8.94
C PRO A 426 4.67 39.33 10.18
N GLN A 427 5.62 40.27 10.28
CA GLN A 427 6.46 40.43 11.46
C GLN A 427 5.58 40.63 12.70
N PRO A 428 5.82 39.93 13.82
CA PRO A 428 5.03 40.13 15.04
C PRO A 428 5.11 41.59 15.48
N PRO A 429 3.99 42.20 15.94
CA PRO A 429 4.00 43.59 16.37
C PRO A 429 5.02 43.77 17.48
N THR A 430 5.83 44.82 17.36
CA THR A 430 6.77 45.27 18.40
C THR A 430 6.03 45.34 19.73
N PRO A 431 6.53 44.69 20.81
CA PRO A 431 5.80 44.63 22.07
C PRO A 431 5.57 46.05 22.59
N THR A 432 4.29 46.41 22.74
CA THR A 432 3.87 47.58 23.49
C THR A 432 4.16 47.28 24.98
N PRO A 433 4.85 48.16 25.72
CA PRO A 433 5.14 47.90 27.13
C PRO A 433 3.84 47.71 27.91
N ALA A 434 3.69 46.56 28.56
CA ALA A 434 2.53 46.27 29.38
C ALA A 434 2.57 47.09 30.68
N ALA A 435 1.48 47.79 30.94
CA ALA A 435 1.23 48.48 32.20
C ALA A 435 1.05 47.48 33.35
N ASP A 436 1.51 47.94 34.50
CA ASP A 436 1.52 47.34 35.84
C ASP A 436 0.26 46.51 36.15
N ALA A 437 0.45 45.24 36.55
CA ALA A 437 -0.58 44.41 37.12
C ALA A 437 -0.07 43.77 38.43
N GLU A 438 -0.78 44.13 39.49
CA GLU A 438 -0.63 43.85 40.91
C GLU A 438 -0.57 42.34 41.26
N PRO A 439 0.17 41.92 42.32
CA PRO A 439 0.42 40.51 42.60
C PRO A 439 -0.76 39.84 43.33
N THR A 440 -1.14 38.64 42.87
CA THR A 440 -2.07 37.72 43.57
C THR A 440 -1.28 36.66 44.34
N PRO A 441 -1.69 36.26 45.57
CA PRO A 441 -0.84 35.51 46.50
C PRO A 441 -0.70 34.00 46.21
N THR A 442 0.47 33.51 46.61
CA THR A 442 0.99 32.13 46.56
C THR A 442 0.18 31.13 47.40
N VAL A 443 -0.16 29.98 46.82
CA VAL A 443 -0.65 28.78 47.54
C VAL A 443 0.40 27.67 47.49
N ALA A 444 0.63 27.03 48.64
CA ALA A 444 1.66 26.02 48.90
C ALA A 444 1.36 24.62 48.30
N PRO A 445 2.39 23.81 48.00
CA PRO A 445 2.20 22.51 47.34
C PRO A 445 1.73 21.41 48.29
N THR A 446 0.78 20.60 47.82
CA THR A 446 0.31 19.36 48.48
C THR A 446 1.06 18.15 47.93
N ALA A 447 1.36 17.18 48.81
CA ALA A 447 2.25 16.04 48.59
C ALA A 447 1.77 15.01 47.54
N ALA A 448 2.74 14.37 46.91
CA ALA A 448 2.58 13.34 45.87
C ALA A 448 2.11 11.97 46.43
N PRO A 449 1.28 11.21 45.70
CA PRO A 449 0.96 9.84 46.07
C PRO A 449 2.02 8.83 45.59
N THR A 450 2.28 7.84 46.45
CA THR A 450 3.15 6.68 46.24
C THR A 450 2.50 5.65 45.31
N PRO A 451 3.20 5.08 44.31
CA PRO A 451 2.66 4.01 43.48
C PRO A 451 2.69 2.65 44.19
N THR A 452 1.58 1.92 44.11
CA THR A 452 1.43 0.52 44.55
C THR A 452 1.77 -0.43 43.39
N SER A 453 2.63 -1.42 43.64
CA SER A 453 2.99 -2.48 42.68
C SER A 453 1.91 -3.58 42.63
N THR A 454 1.39 -3.88 41.44
CA THR A 454 0.53 -5.05 41.17
C THR A 454 1.36 -6.13 40.46
N PRO A 455 1.27 -7.42 40.84
CA PRO A 455 2.09 -8.48 40.25
C PRO A 455 1.61 -8.92 38.86
N SER A 456 2.58 -9.29 38.03
CA SER A 456 2.44 -9.79 36.65
C SER A 456 1.84 -11.21 36.60
N PRO A 457 0.92 -11.52 35.68
CA PRO A 457 0.54 -12.90 35.38
C PRO A 457 1.65 -13.62 34.59
N ALA A 458 1.75 -14.93 34.82
CA ALA A 458 2.73 -15.85 34.24
C ALA A 458 2.48 -16.13 32.74
N PRO A 459 3.52 -16.43 31.94
CA PRO A 459 3.35 -16.80 30.53
C PRO A 459 2.80 -18.22 30.40
N VAL A 460 1.85 -18.39 29.47
CA VAL A 460 1.34 -19.68 28.99
C VAL A 460 2.35 -20.23 27.98
N GLU A 461 2.80 -21.48 28.18
CA GLU A 461 3.68 -22.18 27.25
C GLU A 461 3.00 -22.42 25.90
N SER A 462 3.72 -22.12 24.82
CA SER A 462 3.36 -22.51 23.45
C SER A 462 4.39 -23.50 22.95
N SER A 463 3.91 -24.68 22.59
CA SER A 463 4.66 -25.82 22.08
C SER A 463 5.07 -25.61 20.61
N ASP A 464 6.37 -25.49 20.34
CA ASP A 464 7.03 -25.88 19.09
C ASP A 464 8.52 -26.14 19.36
N PRO A 465 9.18 -27.05 18.60
CA PRO A 465 10.43 -27.67 19.04
C PRO A 465 11.62 -26.70 19.05
N VAL A 466 12.10 -26.45 20.26
CA VAL A 466 13.39 -25.82 20.57
C VAL A 466 14.50 -26.76 20.09
N VAL A 467 15.17 -26.40 19.01
CA VAL A 467 16.54 -26.87 18.78
C VAL A 467 17.44 -25.96 19.59
N ASP A 468 17.72 -26.40 20.82
CA ASP A 468 18.76 -25.84 21.67
C ASP A 468 20.11 -26.08 21.00
N GLU A 469 20.73 -25.02 20.50
CA GLU A 469 22.17 -24.99 20.24
C GLU A 469 22.76 -23.94 21.19
N PRO A 470 23.71 -24.31 22.06
CA PRO A 470 24.31 -23.36 23.00
C PRO A 470 25.09 -22.30 22.23
N ALA A 471 24.87 -21.03 22.54
CA ALA A 471 25.63 -19.92 21.99
C ALA A 471 27.09 -20.00 22.48
N PRO A 472 28.10 -20.18 21.60
CA PRO A 472 29.46 -19.85 21.95
C PRO A 472 29.60 -18.32 21.92
N SER A 473 30.21 -17.76 22.97
CA SER A 473 30.73 -16.40 23.01
C SER A 473 31.87 -16.26 21.99
N GLY A 474 31.52 -16.18 20.70
CA GLY A 474 32.47 -15.96 19.62
C GLY A 474 33.11 -14.59 19.78
N GLY A 475 34.42 -14.55 19.98
CA GLY A 475 35.18 -13.31 20.12
C GLY A 475 34.91 -12.32 18.98
N ARG A 476 34.99 -11.02 19.29
CA ARG A 476 34.82 -9.94 18.31
C ARG A 476 35.97 -10.01 17.29
N CYS A 477 35.67 -10.38 16.05
CA CYS A 477 36.67 -10.39 14.98
C CYS A 477 36.64 -9.07 14.22
N ALA A 478 37.81 -8.53 13.86
CA ALA A 478 37.90 -7.41 12.94
C ALA A 478 37.48 -7.81 11.52
N VAL A 479 37.76 -9.06 11.13
CA VAL A 479 37.35 -9.68 9.87
C VAL A 479 36.99 -11.14 10.15
N TYR A 480 35.82 -11.59 9.71
CA TYR A 480 35.37 -12.97 9.82
C TYR A 480 35.85 -13.81 8.64
N ALA A 481 36.25 -15.06 8.87
CA ALA A 481 36.62 -15.98 7.81
C ALA A 481 35.38 -16.63 7.18
N GLY A 482 35.34 -16.69 5.85
CA GLY A 482 34.48 -17.64 5.14
C GLY A 482 34.96 -19.08 5.35
N ALA A 483 34.00 -20.00 5.46
CA ALA A 483 34.24 -21.44 5.52
C ALA A 483 33.19 -22.16 4.68
N ASN A 484 33.62 -22.95 3.68
CA ASN A 484 32.75 -23.65 2.74
C ASN A 484 31.72 -22.73 2.08
N GLY A 485 32.17 -21.54 1.68
CA GLY A 485 31.34 -20.49 1.05
C GLY A 485 30.20 -19.95 1.92
N VAL A 486 30.29 -20.11 3.25
CA VAL A 486 29.37 -19.50 4.21
C VAL A 486 30.14 -18.67 5.24
N VAL A 487 29.51 -17.58 5.69
CA VAL A 487 29.96 -16.75 6.80
C VAL A 487 28.79 -16.51 7.74
N ARG A 488 29.01 -16.66 9.06
CA ARG A 488 28.07 -16.26 10.10
C ARG A 488 28.74 -15.27 11.04
N ILE A 489 28.21 -14.05 11.10
CA ILE A 489 28.73 -12.94 11.90
C ILE A 489 27.72 -12.59 13.00
N PRO A 490 28.10 -12.59 14.28
CA PRO A 490 27.25 -12.08 15.36
C PRO A 490 27.08 -10.57 15.18
N ALA A 491 25.85 -10.07 15.23
CA ALA A 491 25.61 -8.62 15.08
C ALA A 491 26.31 -7.81 16.18
N THR A 492 26.39 -8.38 17.40
CA THR A 492 27.05 -7.81 18.58
C THR A 492 28.55 -7.62 18.43
N SER A 493 29.19 -8.22 17.40
CA SER A 493 30.61 -8.03 17.12
C SER A 493 31.01 -6.58 16.82
N ALA A 494 30.08 -5.78 16.29
CA ALA A 494 30.28 -4.35 16.03
C ALA A 494 30.03 -3.45 17.26
N GLY A 495 29.71 -4.06 18.41
CA GLY A 495 29.47 -3.39 19.69
C GLY A 495 28.19 -2.57 19.78
N ALA A 496 27.78 -2.24 21.00
CA ALA A 496 26.74 -1.26 21.30
C ALA A 496 27.14 0.19 20.89
N GLY A 497 26.24 1.15 21.08
CA GLY A 497 26.47 2.58 20.83
C GLY A 497 25.64 3.16 19.68
N ASP A 498 25.51 4.50 19.65
CA ASP A 498 24.75 5.26 18.65
C ASP A 498 23.30 4.80 18.45
N GLY A 499 22.67 4.44 19.57
CA GLY A 499 21.31 3.89 19.61
C GLY A 499 21.25 2.38 19.61
N TRP A 500 22.32 1.64 19.31
CA TRP A 500 22.34 0.18 19.48
C TRP A 500 22.64 -0.22 20.92
N VAL A 501 21.90 -1.21 21.41
CA VAL A 501 22.08 -1.81 22.72
C VAL A 501 22.31 -3.31 22.53
N GLU A 502 23.35 -3.86 23.14
CA GLU A 502 23.53 -5.30 23.25
C GLU A 502 22.54 -5.84 24.29
N SER A 503 21.72 -6.81 23.90
CA SER A 503 20.68 -7.39 24.76
C SER A 503 20.43 -8.86 24.41
N THR A 504 19.76 -9.57 25.32
CA THR A 504 19.28 -10.93 25.07
C THR A 504 17.79 -10.88 24.78
N VAL A 505 17.41 -11.15 23.53
CA VAL A 505 16.00 -11.16 23.08
C VAL A 505 15.59 -12.60 22.81
N ALA A 506 14.61 -13.11 23.57
CA ALA A 506 14.13 -14.49 23.47
C ALA A 506 15.27 -15.53 23.41
N GLY A 507 16.20 -15.45 24.37
CA GLY A 507 17.32 -16.39 24.52
C GLY A 507 18.50 -16.20 23.57
N ARG A 508 18.52 -15.14 22.75
CA ARG A 508 19.63 -14.86 21.80
C ARG A 508 20.24 -13.49 22.04
N GLU A 509 21.57 -13.43 22.04
CA GLU A 509 22.30 -12.16 22.01
C GLU A 509 22.03 -11.42 20.70
N ALA A 510 21.75 -10.13 20.82
CA ALA A 510 21.37 -9.29 19.69
C ALA A 510 21.78 -7.84 19.91
N LEU A 511 21.93 -7.10 18.80
CA LEU A 511 21.86 -5.65 18.80
C LEU A 511 20.41 -5.22 18.62
N VAL A 512 19.90 -4.44 19.58
CA VAL A 512 18.56 -3.85 19.55
C VAL A 512 18.68 -2.34 19.36
N PHE A 513 18.04 -1.80 18.33
CA PHE A 513 18.12 -0.36 18.06
C PHE A 513 17.10 0.41 18.92
N LYS A 514 17.57 1.30 19.79
CA LYS A 514 16.78 2.20 20.64
C LYS A 514 15.62 1.45 21.35
N PRO A 515 15.91 0.39 22.14
CA PRO A 515 14.88 -0.48 22.72
C PRO A 515 13.84 0.27 23.56
N GLU A 516 14.27 1.32 24.25
CA GLU A 516 13.38 2.14 25.11
C GLU A 516 12.48 3.11 24.33
N LYS A 517 12.79 3.36 23.05
CA LYS A 517 12.06 4.34 22.24
C LYS A 517 10.74 3.75 21.77
N GLN A 518 9.65 4.24 22.34
CA GLN A 518 8.28 3.85 22.02
C GLN A 518 7.75 4.42 20.69
N SER A 519 8.42 5.43 20.14
CA SER A 519 8.04 6.08 18.87
C SER A 519 8.33 5.17 17.67
N THR A 520 7.38 5.10 16.73
CA THR A 520 7.52 4.47 15.40
C THR A 520 8.26 5.36 14.39
N GLY A 521 8.77 6.52 14.83
CA GLY A 521 9.55 7.43 14.01
C GLY A 521 10.84 6.77 13.53
N ILE A 522 11.13 6.92 12.24
CA ILE A 522 12.30 6.31 11.60
C ILE A 522 13.49 7.26 11.63
N ASP A 523 14.68 6.70 11.82
CA ASP A 523 15.93 7.40 11.63
C ASP A 523 16.37 7.32 10.15
N GLY A 524 16.95 8.41 9.64
CA GLY A 524 17.37 8.50 8.23
C GLY A 524 18.56 7.60 7.90
N ALA A 525 18.63 7.18 6.63
CA ALA A 525 19.68 6.31 6.12
C ALA A 525 21.10 6.76 6.49
N GLY A 526 21.85 5.90 7.17
CA GLY A 526 23.25 6.14 7.55
C GLY A 526 23.48 7.28 8.54
N ARG A 527 22.44 7.89 9.12
CA ARG A 527 22.58 9.05 10.02
C ARG A 527 23.00 8.67 11.43
N VAL A 528 22.56 7.50 11.90
CA VAL A 528 22.76 7.04 13.28
C VAL A 528 22.97 5.53 13.31
N GLY A 529 23.66 5.05 14.35
CA GLY A 529 23.84 3.62 14.57
C GLY A 529 24.52 2.91 13.40
N VAL A 530 25.49 3.54 12.73
CA VAL A 530 26.20 2.86 11.63
C VAL A 530 27.12 1.78 12.23
N LYS A 531 26.94 0.53 11.79
CA LYS A 531 27.77 -0.61 12.17
C LYS A 531 28.34 -1.25 10.92
N GLU A 532 29.64 -1.50 10.92
CA GLU A 532 30.40 -2.07 9.81
C GLU A 532 30.79 -3.51 10.12
N TYR A 533 30.67 -4.38 9.11
CA TYR A 533 31.05 -5.78 9.20
C TYR A 533 31.95 -6.14 8.04
N LYS A 534 32.91 -7.03 8.31
CA LYS A 534 33.90 -7.47 7.32
C LYS A 534 34.02 -8.97 7.33
N PHE A 535 34.19 -9.54 6.15
CA PHE A 535 34.59 -10.93 6.01
C PHE A 535 35.59 -11.13 4.88
N LYS A 536 36.43 -12.14 5.03
CA LYS A 536 37.37 -12.60 4.01
C LYS A 536 36.69 -13.67 3.17
N VAL A 537 36.61 -13.42 1.87
CA VAL A 537 35.98 -14.28 0.88
C VAL A 537 36.87 -15.49 0.67
N GLU A 538 36.37 -16.68 0.96
CA GLU A 538 37.08 -17.93 0.69
C GLU A 538 36.75 -18.46 -0.71
N GLU A 539 35.46 -18.43 -1.08
CA GLU A 539 34.96 -18.94 -2.35
C GLU A 539 34.49 -17.78 -3.23
N ALA A 540 34.97 -17.73 -4.48
CA ALA A 540 34.56 -16.69 -5.40
C ALA A 540 33.08 -16.84 -5.78
N GLY A 541 32.34 -15.73 -5.81
CA GLY A 541 30.92 -15.76 -6.14
C GLY A 541 30.14 -14.56 -5.64
N ALA A 542 28.85 -14.52 -5.96
CA ALA A 542 27.93 -13.57 -5.34
C ALA A 542 27.44 -14.16 -4.01
N TYR A 543 27.41 -13.36 -2.96
CA TYR A 543 26.94 -13.82 -1.65
C TYR A 543 25.52 -13.30 -1.40
N ARG A 544 24.60 -14.20 -1.05
CA ARG A 544 23.30 -13.84 -0.48
C ARG A 544 23.48 -13.43 0.97
N VAL A 545 22.97 -12.24 1.30
CA VAL A 545 22.94 -11.73 2.67
C VAL A 545 21.60 -12.02 3.30
N MET A 546 21.61 -12.62 4.49
CA MET A 546 20.44 -12.84 5.34
C MET A 546 20.77 -12.42 6.75
N MET A 547 19.75 -12.07 7.52
CA MET A 547 19.90 -11.70 8.92
C MET A 547 18.89 -12.46 9.76
N ARG A 548 19.27 -12.78 10.99
CA ARG A 548 18.35 -13.27 12.01
C ARG A 548 17.77 -12.06 12.73
N LEU A 549 16.50 -11.81 12.46
CA LEU A 549 15.79 -10.56 12.77
C LEU A 549 14.64 -10.83 13.74
N ASN A 550 14.38 -9.87 14.61
CA ASN A 550 13.25 -9.87 15.53
C ASN A 550 12.68 -8.45 15.63
N ALA A 551 11.36 -8.35 15.63
CA ALA A 551 10.65 -7.09 15.82
C ALA A 551 9.33 -7.32 16.53
N PRO A 552 8.84 -6.34 17.31
CA PRO A 552 7.57 -6.45 18.02
C PRO A 552 6.36 -6.42 17.09
N HIS A 553 6.45 -5.77 15.93
CA HIS A 553 5.30 -5.55 15.05
C HIS A 553 5.64 -5.93 13.60
N PRO A 554 4.68 -6.42 12.80
CA PRO A 554 4.93 -6.84 11.42
C PRO A 554 5.12 -5.68 10.44
N THR A 555 4.70 -4.46 10.77
CA THR A 555 4.80 -3.28 9.89
C THR A 555 5.54 -2.10 10.49
N ASP A 556 5.70 -2.09 11.81
CA ASP A 556 6.38 -1.03 12.56
C ASP A 556 7.53 -1.65 13.32
N HIS A 557 8.56 -0.87 13.66
CA HIS A 557 9.70 -1.38 14.43
C HIS A 557 10.45 -2.53 13.73
N ASN A 558 10.23 -2.74 12.43
CA ASN A 558 10.50 -4.01 11.75
C ASN A 558 11.62 -3.94 10.71
N ASP A 559 12.41 -2.87 10.72
CA ASP A 559 13.40 -2.64 9.68
C ASP A 559 14.64 -1.85 10.13
N LEU A 560 15.68 -1.99 9.31
CA LEU A 560 16.95 -1.28 9.39
C LEU A 560 17.39 -0.79 8.00
N TRP A 561 18.44 0.03 7.96
CA TRP A 561 19.15 0.39 6.74
C TRP A 561 20.35 -0.52 6.53
N MET A 562 20.60 -0.97 5.30
CA MET A 562 21.79 -1.73 4.92
C MET A 562 22.47 -1.09 3.71
N LYS A 563 23.80 -1.20 3.64
CA LYS A 563 24.61 -0.79 2.50
C LYS A 563 25.58 -1.91 2.13
N LEU A 564 25.47 -2.42 0.90
CA LEU A 564 26.34 -3.48 0.34
C LEU A 564 27.39 -2.96 -0.65
N GLY A 565 27.40 -1.65 -0.92
CA GLY A 565 28.34 -1.04 -1.87
C GLY A 565 27.97 -1.23 -3.34
N ALA A 566 28.86 -0.78 -4.22
CA ALA A 566 28.64 -0.78 -5.66
C ALA A 566 28.55 -2.20 -6.25
N GLY A 567 27.66 -2.38 -7.22
CA GLY A 567 27.44 -3.66 -7.89
C GLY A 567 26.60 -4.67 -7.10
N ALA A 568 26.07 -4.28 -5.93
CA ALA A 568 25.06 -5.08 -5.22
C ALA A 568 23.82 -5.28 -6.10
N ARG A 569 23.14 -6.42 -5.90
CA ARG A 569 21.98 -6.82 -6.71
C ARG A 569 20.88 -7.36 -5.81
N LYS A 570 19.64 -7.26 -6.26
CA LYS A 570 18.49 -7.92 -5.65
C LYS A 570 17.95 -8.99 -6.59
N TYR A 571 17.53 -10.11 -6.01
CA TYR A 571 17.11 -11.31 -6.74
C TYR A 571 15.72 -11.79 -6.30
N GLN A 572 14.86 -12.09 -7.26
CA GLN A 572 13.53 -12.65 -7.03
C GLN A 572 13.15 -13.57 -8.20
N GLY A 573 12.83 -14.83 -7.91
CA GLY A 573 12.52 -15.82 -8.95
C GLY A 573 13.73 -15.98 -9.88
N THR A 574 13.60 -15.66 -11.15
CA THR A 574 14.72 -15.64 -12.12
C THR A 574 15.27 -14.24 -12.39
N THR A 575 14.71 -13.21 -11.76
CA THR A 575 15.02 -11.81 -12.05
C THR A 575 16.14 -11.31 -11.13
N ILE A 576 17.18 -10.73 -11.74
CA ILE A 576 18.25 -10.02 -11.05
C ILE A 576 18.18 -8.56 -11.46
N SER A 577 18.17 -7.65 -10.49
CA SER A 577 18.26 -6.22 -10.74
C SER A 577 19.31 -5.57 -9.85
N SER A 578 19.90 -4.47 -10.32
CA SER A 578 20.90 -3.73 -9.56
C SER A 578 20.27 -3.08 -8.33
N LEU A 579 21.00 -3.13 -7.21
CA LEU A 579 20.76 -2.26 -6.06
C LEU A 579 21.64 -1.02 -6.21
N THR A 580 21.13 0.12 -5.75
CA THR A 580 21.95 1.34 -5.63
C THR A 580 23.13 1.08 -4.71
N SER A 581 24.26 1.75 -4.93
CA SER A 581 25.40 1.72 -4.00
C SER A 581 25.12 2.41 -2.65
N SER A 582 23.97 3.08 -2.55
CA SER A 582 23.48 3.77 -1.35
C SER A 582 22.83 2.80 -0.35
N TRP A 583 22.36 3.37 0.76
CA TRP A 583 21.57 2.66 1.77
C TRP A 583 20.22 2.24 1.22
N PHE A 584 19.80 1.02 1.56
CA PHE A 584 18.48 0.51 1.25
C PHE A 584 17.86 -0.13 2.48
N LYS A 585 16.54 -0.22 2.49
CA LYS A 585 15.79 -0.76 3.63
C LYS A 585 15.88 -2.28 3.65
N VAL A 586 15.99 -2.88 4.83
CA VAL A 586 15.80 -4.32 5.03
C VAL A 586 14.83 -4.54 6.18
N TYR A 587 13.79 -5.32 5.94
CA TYR A 587 12.71 -5.49 6.90
C TYR A 587 12.28 -6.95 7.07
N GLN A 588 11.47 -7.18 8.10
CA GLN A 588 10.83 -8.46 8.42
C GLN A 588 9.34 -8.25 8.72
N ASN A 589 8.44 -9.12 8.25
CA ASN A 589 6.98 -8.95 8.39
C ASN A 589 6.30 -9.92 9.36
N ARG A 590 7.08 -10.68 10.13
CA ARG A 590 6.56 -11.67 11.09
C ARG A 590 6.05 -11.01 12.36
N GLY A 591 6.77 -9.99 12.86
CA GLY A 591 6.43 -9.29 14.09
C GLY A 591 6.39 -10.21 15.33
N LYS A 592 5.57 -9.83 16.33
CA LYS A 592 5.28 -10.60 17.56
C LYS A 592 6.51 -10.97 18.40
N ASN A 593 7.62 -10.28 18.21
CA ASN A 593 8.92 -10.64 18.77
C ASN A 593 9.35 -12.08 18.41
N GLU A 594 8.94 -12.57 17.23
CA GLU A 594 9.39 -13.86 16.72
C GLU A 594 10.70 -13.69 15.95
N TRP A 595 11.68 -14.57 16.22
CA TRP A 595 12.89 -14.63 15.41
C TRP A 595 12.58 -15.19 14.02
N MET A 596 13.06 -14.52 12.98
CA MET A 596 13.08 -15.07 11.64
C MET A 596 14.45 -14.91 11.00
N LEU A 597 14.83 -15.89 10.18
CA LEU A 597 16.01 -15.82 9.33
C LEU A 597 15.58 -15.34 7.94
N GLY A 598 16.08 -14.17 7.51
CA GLY A 598 15.73 -13.59 6.23
C GLY A 598 16.12 -12.13 6.13
N GLY A 599 15.14 -11.27 5.86
CA GLY A 599 15.36 -9.86 5.51
C GLY A 599 15.20 -9.65 4.02
N VAL A 600 14.29 -8.74 3.65
CA VAL A 600 13.97 -8.39 2.26
C VAL A 600 13.90 -6.88 2.08
N THR A 601 14.01 -6.40 0.85
CA THR A 601 14.23 -4.97 0.56
C THR A 601 13.03 -4.14 0.15
N VAL A 602 11.99 -4.75 -0.41
CA VAL A 602 10.83 -4.02 -0.94
C VAL A 602 9.56 -4.54 -0.29
N ASP A 603 8.80 -3.63 0.33
CA ASP A 603 7.53 -3.96 0.97
C ASP A 603 6.62 -4.70 -0.02
N PHE A 604 6.08 -5.85 0.39
CA PHE A 604 5.19 -6.70 -0.42
C PHE A 604 5.82 -7.31 -1.68
N ASP A 605 7.14 -7.15 -1.88
CA ASP A 605 7.88 -7.63 -3.04
C ASP A 605 9.28 -8.10 -2.62
N GLY A 606 9.33 -9.11 -1.76
CA GLY A 606 10.55 -9.50 -1.07
C GLY A 606 11.63 -10.02 -2.02
N HIS A 607 12.77 -9.30 -2.12
CA HIS A 607 13.93 -9.74 -2.89
C HIS A 607 15.06 -10.20 -1.97
N TYR A 608 15.79 -11.23 -2.40
CA TYR A 608 17.05 -11.62 -1.79
C TYR A 608 18.14 -10.62 -2.11
N LEU A 609 19.00 -10.38 -1.14
CA LEU A 609 20.11 -9.45 -1.21
C LEU A 609 21.35 -10.16 -1.68
N LEU A 610 21.94 -9.72 -2.78
CA LEU A 610 23.18 -10.24 -3.31
C LEU A 610 24.26 -9.18 -3.31
N THR A 611 25.46 -9.57 -2.90
CA THR A 611 26.65 -8.76 -3.18
C THR A 611 26.90 -8.70 -4.70
N ARG A 612 27.82 -7.81 -5.10
CA ARG A 612 28.52 -8.01 -6.37
C ARG A 612 29.25 -9.37 -6.35
N PRO A 613 29.59 -9.96 -7.51
CA PRO A 613 30.52 -11.07 -7.53
C PRO A 613 31.83 -10.68 -6.82
N LEU A 614 32.25 -11.50 -5.87
CA LEU A 614 33.46 -11.32 -5.07
C LEU A 614 34.52 -12.32 -5.50
N THR A 615 35.79 -11.93 -5.39
CA THR A 615 36.92 -12.80 -5.70
C THR A 615 37.42 -13.50 -4.44
N ALA A 616 37.85 -14.76 -4.55
CA ALA A 616 38.49 -15.47 -3.45
C ALA A 616 39.73 -14.69 -2.95
N GLY A 617 39.88 -14.58 -1.63
CA GLY A 617 40.91 -13.80 -0.94
C GLY A 617 40.53 -12.33 -0.69
N GLU A 618 39.47 -11.81 -1.30
CA GLU A 618 39.01 -10.44 -1.10
C GLU A 618 38.43 -10.23 0.31
N THR A 619 38.68 -9.07 0.94
CA THR A 619 37.93 -8.66 2.14
C THR A 619 36.76 -7.79 1.72
N PHE A 620 35.54 -8.29 1.93
CA PHE A 620 34.32 -7.55 1.65
C PHE A 620 33.81 -6.84 2.90
N THR A 621 33.35 -5.60 2.72
CA THR A 621 32.82 -4.75 3.79
C THR A 621 31.40 -4.34 3.47
N PHE A 622 30.52 -4.40 4.47
CA PHE A 622 29.17 -3.88 4.37
C PHE A 622 28.74 -3.23 5.69
N SER A 623 27.65 -2.47 5.66
CA SER A 623 27.19 -1.73 6.83
C SER A 623 25.70 -1.88 7.06
N ILE A 624 25.29 -1.82 8.32
CA ILE A 624 23.91 -1.58 8.73
C ILE A 624 23.82 -0.24 9.46
N SER A 625 22.63 0.34 9.50
CA SER A 625 22.31 1.55 10.25
C SER A 625 20.92 1.41 10.85
N GLY A 626 20.73 1.97 12.05
CA GLY A 626 19.43 1.94 12.70
C GLY A 626 18.38 2.73 11.93
N ARG A 627 17.18 2.15 11.79
CA ARG A 627 16.03 2.80 11.15
C ARG A 627 14.84 2.85 12.10
N SER A 628 14.28 1.69 12.44
CA SER A 628 13.15 1.60 13.36
C SER A 628 13.59 1.15 14.74
N SER A 629 13.04 1.75 15.79
CA SER A 629 13.36 1.36 17.17
C SER A 629 12.84 -0.05 17.48
N LYS A 630 13.37 -0.69 18.53
CA LYS A 630 13.07 -2.05 19.00
C LYS A 630 13.39 -3.17 18.01
N PHE A 631 13.96 -2.84 16.84
CA PHE A 631 14.40 -3.83 15.88
C PHE A 631 15.68 -4.51 16.38
N ALA A 632 15.67 -5.84 16.39
CA ALA A 632 16.76 -6.65 16.91
C ALA A 632 17.40 -7.51 15.80
N VAL A 633 18.73 -7.53 15.78
CA VAL A 633 19.55 -8.36 14.88
C VAL A 633 20.47 -9.23 15.72
N ALA A 634 20.38 -10.55 15.57
CA ALA A 634 21.25 -11.50 16.28
C ALA A 634 22.47 -11.89 15.44
N ASP A 635 22.22 -12.33 14.21
CA ASP A 635 23.23 -12.92 13.33
C ASP A 635 23.09 -12.37 11.90
N ILE A 636 24.21 -12.23 11.20
CA ILE A 636 24.27 -11.92 9.77
C ILE A 636 24.93 -13.10 9.06
N TYR A 637 24.25 -13.63 8.04
CA TYR A 637 24.69 -14.76 7.25
C TYR A 637 25.00 -14.32 5.83
N LEU A 638 26.14 -14.75 5.31
CA LEU A 638 26.52 -14.58 3.92
C LEU A 638 26.81 -15.96 3.33
N LEU A 639 26.12 -16.31 2.26
CA LEU A 639 26.29 -17.60 1.59
C LEU A 639 26.51 -17.39 0.09
N VAL A 640 27.49 -18.07 -0.49
CA VAL A 640 27.66 -18.12 -1.95
C VAL A 640 26.31 -18.48 -2.57
N CYS A 641 25.89 -17.78 -3.61
CA CYS A 641 24.61 -18.01 -4.27
C CYS A 641 24.83 -17.87 -5.77
N ASP A 642 24.30 -18.84 -6.51
CA ASP A 642 24.27 -18.85 -7.96
C ASP A 642 22.82 -18.70 -8.44
N PRO A 643 22.39 -17.46 -8.77
CA PRO A 643 21.05 -17.19 -9.26
C PRO A 643 20.67 -18.01 -10.50
N SER A 644 21.65 -18.37 -11.35
CA SER A 644 21.40 -19.11 -12.59
C SER A 644 20.95 -20.56 -12.33
N LYS A 645 21.29 -21.10 -11.16
CA LYS A 645 20.95 -22.46 -10.74
C LYS A 645 19.83 -22.50 -9.71
N SER A 646 19.14 -21.38 -9.49
CA SER A 646 18.18 -21.21 -8.39
C SER A 646 18.77 -21.55 -7.01
N ALA A 647 20.10 -21.52 -6.88
CA ALA A 647 20.87 -21.95 -5.73
C ALA A 647 21.01 -20.82 -4.69
N CYS A 648 19.88 -20.20 -4.37
CA CYS A 648 19.82 -19.01 -3.53
C CYS A 648 18.66 -19.02 -2.53
N GLY A 649 17.81 -20.05 -2.56
CA GLY A 649 16.64 -20.22 -1.67
C GLY A 649 16.87 -21.15 -0.47
N GLY A 650 15.82 -21.39 0.31
CA GLY A 650 15.85 -22.36 1.41
C GLY A 650 15.99 -23.80 0.91
N GLY A 651 16.65 -24.66 1.68
CA GLY A 651 16.84 -26.09 1.36
C GLY A 651 18.10 -26.43 0.56
N TRP A 652 18.87 -25.43 0.14
CA TRP A 652 20.14 -25.64 -0.57
C TRP A 652 21.33 -25.86 0.36
N THR A 653 22.41 -26.50 -0.12
CA THR A 653 23.54 -26.97 0.70
C THR A 653 24.12 -25.88 1.59
N TYR A 654 24.44 -24.70 1.03
CA TYR A 654 25.05 -23.62 1.81
C TYR A 654 24.06 -22.98 2.80
N PHE A 655 22.76 -22.95 2.49
CA PHE A 655 21.74 -22.52 3.45
C PHE A 655 21.67 -23.51 4.63
N ASN A 656 21.66 -24.81 4.34
CA ASN A 656 21.64 -25.85 5.37
C ASN A 656 22.92 -25.84 6.23
N THR A 657 24.07 -25.56 5.62
CA THR A 657 25.34 -25.32 6.33
C THR A 657 25.24 -24.07 7.22
N ALA A 658 24.74 -22.96 6.70
CA ALA A 658 24.60 -21.70 7.42
C ALA A 658 23.72 -21.81 8.67
N VAL A 659 22.59 -22.51 8.59
CA VAL A 659 21.68 -22.63 9.73
C VAL A 659 22.16 -23.57 10.83
N LYS A 660 23.13 -24.43 10.53
CA LYS A 660 23.72 -25.42 11.47
C LYS A 660 25.13 -25.05 11.95
N MET A 661 25.74 -24.01 11.39
CA MET A 661 27.11 -23.63 11.77
C MET A 661 27.13 -22.72 12.98
N GLY A 662 28.16 -22.88 13.80
CA GLY A 662 28.58 -21.88 14.78
C GLY A 662 29.05 -20.57 14.14
N VAL A 663 29.41 -19.62 14.98
CA VAL A 663 29.99 -18.33 14.55
C VAL A 663 31.27 -18.58 13.74
N SER A 664 31.45 -17.86 12.64
CA SER A 664 32.69 -17.91 11.85
C SER A 664 33.91 -17.51 12.69
N SER A 665 35.04 -18.16 12.47
CA SER A 665 36.31 -17.79 13.11
C SER A 665 36.83 -16.44 12.60
N CYS A 666 37.78 -15.84 13.32
CA CYS A 666 38.48 -14.66 12.83
C CYS A 666 39.38 -15.04 11.65
N ALA A 667 39.41 -14.21 10.61
CA ALA A 667 40.37 -14.36 9.53
C ALA A 667 41.79 -14.05 10.03
N ALA A 668 42.74 -14.89 9.62
CA ALA A 668 44.17 -14.66 9.82
C ALA A 668 44.72 -13.56 8.90
#